data_AF-A0A661W820-F1
#
_entry.id   AF-A0A661W820-F1
#
_cell.length_a   1.000
_cell.length_b   1.000
_cell.length_c   1.000
_cell.angle_alpha   90.00
_cell.angle_beta   90.00
_cell.angle_gamma   90.00
#
_symmetry.space_group_name_H-M   'P 1'
#
loop_
_entity.id
_entity.type
_entity.pdbx_description
1 polymer ?
#
loop_
_entity_poly.entity_id
_entity_poly.type
_entity_poly.pdbx_seq_one_letter_code
_entity_poly.pdbx_strand_id
1 'polypeptide(L)'
;MTKKIGRIILGTVVVLVLLASLTALIAPPLVRRQAESSFPQVDGEIQVSGLDGPVEIYRDGYGIPHIYASTQHDLFFTQGYVHAQDRFWQMDFWRHLGAGRLAELVGKPMLESDKFLRTLGWERVAKQELALINSEELAILDAYSAGVNAYIEKTKGTSLSLEYMFLGLINSDYEPSPWTPLNSLTWGKAMAWDLRANLGSEIDRAKLLKTLPRNQLEFIFPPYPEDHPVIVPDFSTKQGNKDQDISRNRSELSYTEETILLTVVSLLENIQYSADNLDQITGGGFQSVGSNSWAISGDLTDTGKPYLVNDPHLGSQMPSIWYEVGLHCQESAEDCELNVTGFSFAGVPGIIIGHNDRIAWGLTNVGPDVMDLYIEKINPDRPTQYQTADGWVEMESIIEVIQVAGEEPVEHQVYLTRHGPIIGSDYDLDDFHETTGLAIPDNYALALRWTALEPSCVFCAIWEINRADNWEDFRLAAQTFAVPSQNLLYADVEGNIGYQMPGNIPIRVEGHDGMLPVPGWNGEYEWQGYIPFAELPHSLNPPQGYIVTANNAVVGSNYSYLITEEWSLGFRAQRIVDLLEAAPKPINLTTIKKMQGDNYDLLAEVLVPEILNLQFLDPDLQNAQDLLRTWNYQADMNSAQAALYMTFWQNLINNAIQDNLPDDYHIGVGSRAKEIVRQLVSQPDNPWW
;
A
#
# COMPACT_ATOMS: atom_id res chain seq x y z
N MET A 1 -39.88 9.03 56.31
CA MET A 1 -39.28 8.37 55.13
C MET A 1 -37.93 8.96 54.71
N THR A 2 -37.72 10.28 54.80
CA THR A 2 -36.52 11.01 54.34
C THR A 2 -35.18 10.58 54.97
N LYS A 3 -35.10 10.29 56.28
CA LYS A 3 -33.85 9.85 56.94
C LYS A 3 -33.37 8.44 56.54
N LYS A 4 -34.28 7.54 56.12
CA LYS A 4 -33.91 6.20 55.66
C LYS A 4 -33.32 6.25 54.25
N ILE A 5 -33.92 7.05 53.37
CA ILE A 5 -33.44 7.26 51.99
C ILE A 5 -32.04 7.90 52.00
N GLY A 6 -31.80 8.92 52.84
CA GLY A 6 -30.47 9.55 52.95
C GLY A 6 -29.37 8.60 53.46
N ARG A 7 -29.70 7.63 54.32
CA ARG A 7 -28.75 6.61 54.78
C ARG A 7 -28.44 5.56 53.71
N ILE A 8 -29.44 5.21 52.90
CA ILE A 8 -29.26 4.30 51.76
C ILE A 8 -28.37 4.98 50.71
N ILE A 9 -28.67 6.23 50.33
CA ILE A 9 -27.86 7.00 49.37
C ILE A 9 -26.42 7.17 49.87
N LEU A 10 -26.22 7.56 51.14
CA LEU A 10 -24.88 7.70 51.71
C LEU A 10 -24.14 6.35 51.76
N GLY A 11 -24.83 5.26 52.10
CA GLY A 11 -24.26 3.92 52.07
C GLY A 11 -23.84 3.49 50.66
N THR A 12 -24.67 3.76 49.65
CA THR A 12 -24.36 3.48 48.25
C THR A 12 -23.16 4.30 47.77
N VAL A 13 -23.09 5.60 48.09
CA VAL A 13 -21.94 6.45 47.72
C VAL A 13 -20.65 5.96 48.38
N VAL A 14 -20.69 5.60 49.66
CA VAL A 14 -19.51 5.06 50.36
C VAL A 14 -19.05 3.73 49.75
N VAL A 15 -19.98 2.84 49.41
CA VAL A 15 -19.64 1.57 48.73
C VAL A 15 -19.03 1.83 47.36
N LEU A 16 -19.58 2.75 46.57
CA LEU A 16 -19.04 3.11 45.25
C LEU A 16 -17.64 3.74 45.35
N VAL A 17 -17.40 4.61 46.33
CA VAL A 17 -16.07 5.21 46.56
C VAL A 17 -15.07 4.16 47.02
N LEU A 18 -15.48 3.22 47.89
CA LEU A 18 -14.62 2.13 48.34
C LEU A 18 -14.29 1.15 47.20
N LEU A 19 -15.26 0.83 46.34
CA LEU A 19 -15.04 0.03 45.13
C LEU A 19 -14.09 0.75 44.16
N ALA A 20 -14.32 2.03 43.87
CA ALA A 20 -13.44 2.81 42.99
C ALA A 20 -12.01 2.93 43.56
N SER A 21 -11.86 3.13 44.87
CA SER A 21 -10.56 3.19 45.54
C SER A 21 -9.85 1.84 45.54
N LEU A 22 -10.59 0.75 45.74
CA LEU A 22 -10.07 -0.61 45.69
C LEU A 22 -9.64 -0.99 44.26
N THR A 23 -10.44 -0.63 43.25
CA THR A 23 -10.09 -0.79 41.83
C THR A 23 -8.84 0.03 41.49
N ALA A 24 -8.76 1.29 41.92
CA ALA A 24 -7.59 2.14 41.70
C ALA A 24 -6.31 1.60 42.38
N LEU A 25 -6.45 0.85 43.49
CA LEU A 25 -5.34 0.25 44.21
C LEU A 25 -4.90 -1.11 43.62
N ILE A 26 -5.85 -1.93 43.15
CA ILE A 26 -5.61 -3.31 42.70
C ILE A 26 -5.38 -3.40 41.20
N ALA A 27 -6.06 -2.59 40.39
CA ALA A 27 -6.00 -2.68 38.94
C ALA A 27 -4.60 -2.38 38.38
N PRO A 28 -3.86 -1.32 38.81
CA PRO A 28 -2.56 -1.03 38.23
C PRO A 28 -1.49 -2.12 38.45
N PRO A 29 -1.34 -2.71 39.67
CA PRO A 29 -0.43 -3.84 39.87
C PRO A 29 -0.83 -5.10 39.10
N LEU A 30 -2.13 -5.37 38.97
CA LEU A 30 -2.64 -6.53 38.26
C LEU A 30 -2.41 -6.40 36.74
N VAL A 31 -2.75 -5.24 36.17
CA VAL A 31 -2.48 -4.92 34.75
C VAL A 31 -0.98 -4.94 34.47
N ARG A 32 -0.15 -4.38 35.35
CA ARG A 32 1.31 -4.43 35.20
C ARG A 32 1.83 -5.86 35.20
N ARG A 33 1.43 -6.69 36.16
CA ARG A 33 1.86 -8.09 36.23
C ARG A 33 1.37 -8.89 35.02
N GLN A 34 0.17 -8.60 34.53
CA GLN A 34 -0.37 -9.23 33.34
C GLN A 34 0.38 -8.79 32.07
N ALA A 35 0.74 -7.51 31.95
CA ALA A 35 1.57 -7.00 30.86
C ALA A 35 2.99 -7.57 30.91
N GLU A 36 3.60 -7.71 32.09
CA GLU A 36 4.91 -8.36 32.25
C GLU A 36 4.88 -9.83 31.80
N SER A 37 3.71 -10.50 31.88
CA SER A 37 3.55 -11.87 31.39
C SER A 37 3.48 -11.99 29.87
N SER A 38 3.28 -10.86 29.16
CA SER A 38 3.28 -10.79 27.70
C SER A 38 4.64 -10.39 27.12
N PHE A 39 5.66 -10.20 27.97
CA PHE A 39 7.00 -9.88 27.50
C PHE A 39 7.71 -11.14 26.96
N PRO A 40 8.39 -11.04 25.81
CA PRO A 40 9.07 -12.18 25.22
C PRO A 40 10.27 -12.62 26.07
N GLN A 41 10.53 -13.93 26.09
CA GLN A 41 11.80 -14.46 26.60
C GLN A 41 12.89 -14.19 25.55
N VAL A 42 13.76 -13.22 25.83
CA VAL A 42 14.82 -12.76 24.90
C VAL A 42 16.21 -13.31 25.22
N ASP A 43 16.35 -14.07 26.32
CA ASP A 43 17.58 -14.72 26.74
C ASP A 43 17.37 -16.16 27.23
N GLY A 44 18.48 -16.91 27.35
CA GLY A 44 18.48 -18.29 27.81
C GLY A 44 18.23 -19.32 26.70
N GLU A 45 17.80 -20.51 27.11
CA GLU A 45 17.56 -21.64 26.21
C GLU A 45 16.08 -22.01 26.19
N ILE A 46 15.55 -22.28 25.00
CA ILE A 46 14.16 -22.72 24.79
C ILE A 46 14.20 -24.05 24.04
N GLN A 47 13.60 -25.09 24.63
CA GLN A 47 13.46 -26.39 23.98
C GLN A 47 12.16 -26.41 23.18
N VAL A 48 12.24 -26.52 21.86
CA VAL A 48 11.09 -26.51 20.95
C VAL A 48 11.11 -27.77 20.08
N SER A 49 9.95 -28.42 19.93
CA SER A 49 9.78 -29.53 18.99
C SER A 49 9.64 -28.99 17.56
N GLY A 50 10.24 -29.68 16.59
CA GLY A 50 10.15 -29.33 15.18
C GLY A 50 11.47 -28.90 14.57
N LEU A 51 12.45 -28.46 15.37
CA LEU A 51 13.81 -28.18 14.90
C LEU A 51 14.58 -29.46 14.55
N ASP A 52 15.36 -29.43 13.48
CA ASP A 52 16.28 -30.50 13.08
C ASP A 52 17.60 -30.46 13.85
N GLY A 53 18.02 -29.26 14.28
CA GLY A 53 19.25 -29.01 15.01
C GLY A 53 19.17 -27.83 15.99
N PRO A 54 20.28 -27.51 16.66
CA PRO A 54 20.36 -26.31 17.51
C PRO A 54 20.33 -25.04 16.64
N VAL A 55 19.61 -24.03 17.13
CA VAL A 55 19.55 -22.70 16.53
C VAL A 55 20.03 -21.67 17.55
N GLU A 56 20.87 -20.74 17.13
CA GLU A 56 21.33 -19.63 17.95
C GLU A 56 20.64 -18.34 17.49
N ILE A 57 20.08 -17.58 18.44
CA ILE A 57 19.49 -16.27 18.17
C ILE A 57 20.31 -15.23 18.90
N TYR A 58 20.96 -14.35 18.15
CA TYR A 58 21.62 -13.17 18.69
C TYR A 58 20.72 -11.95 18.52
N ARG A 59 20.29 -11.33 19.63
CA ARG A 59 19.61 -10.02 19.59
C ARG A 59 20.60 -8.91 19.90
N ASP A 60 20.67 -7.94 19.01
CA ASP A 60 21.60 -6.81 19.15
C ASP A 60 21.10 -5.75 20.17
N GLY A 61 21.81 -4.62 20.26
CA GLY A 61 21.45 -3.53 21.19
C GLY A 61 20.11 -2.83 20.88
N TYR A 62 19.55 -3.03 19.69
CA TYR A 62 18.23 -2.54 19.28
C TYR A 62 17.15 -3.62 19.36
N GLY A 63 17.53 -4.85 19.74
CA GLY A 63 16.63 -6.00 19.85
C GLY A 63 16.41 -6.75 18.53
N ILE A 64 17.18 -6.43 17.48
CA ILE A 64 17.09 -7.05 16.16
C ILE A 64 17.62 -8.48 16.25
N PRO A 65 16.82 -9.51 15.91
CA PRO A 65 17.28 -10.89 15.93
C PRO A 65 18.11 -11.25 14.68
N HIS A 66 19.23 -11.90 14.93
CA HIS A 66 20.04 -12.61 13.95
C HIS A 66 19.95 -14.11 14.26
N ILE A 67 19.36 -14.86 13.34
CA ILE A 67 19.05 -16.29 13.48
C ILE A 67 20.13 -17.10 12.76
N TYR A 68 20.82 -17.96 13.49
CA TYR A 68 21.86 -18.85 12.97
C TYR A 68 21.42 -20.31 13.07
N ALA A 69 21.28 -21.00 11.95
CA ALA A 69 20.88 -22.41 11.91
C ALA A 69 21.68 -23.20 10.86
N SER A 70 21.69 -24.53 11.00
CA SER A 70 22.39 -25.42 10.06
C SER A 70 21.52 -25.89 8.88
N THR A 71 20.22 -25.62 8.91
CA THR A 71 19.29 -25.99 7.82
C THR A 71 18.36 -24.83 7.49
N GLN A 72 17.90 -24.79 6.24
CA GLN A 72 16.93 -23.80 5.81
C GLN A 72 15.59 -23.95 6.56
N HIS A 73 15.19 -25.19 6.84
CA HIS A 73 14.01 -25.49 7.65
C HIS A 73 14.08 -24.76 8.99
N ASP A 74 15.19 -24.91 9.72
CA ASP A 74 15.36 -24.35 11.06
C ASP A 74 15.46 -22.81 11.04
N LEU A 75 15.97 -22.21 9.96
CA LEU A 75 15.95 -20.76 9.75
C LEU A 75 14.52 -20.22 9.67
N PHE A 76 13.71 -20.76 8.75
CA PHE A 76 12.34 -20.27 8.55
C PHE A 76 11.42 -20.64 9.71
N PHE A 77 11.59 -21.82 10.31
CA PHE A 77 10.95 -22.18 11.57
C PHE A 77 11.24 -21.15 12.65
N THR A 78 12.51 -20.81 12.86
CA THR A 78 12.87 -19.88 13.91
C THR A 78 12.43 -18.45 13.59
N GLN A 79 12.44 -18.04 12.31
CA GLN A 79 11.87 -16.76 11.90
C GLN A 79 10.38 -16.66 12.28
N GLY A 80 9.59 -17.70 11.99
CA GLY A 80 8.18 -17.77 12.39
C GLY A 80 8.00 -17.72 13.90
N TYR A 81 8.82 -18.46 14.66
CA TYR A 81 8.79 -18.44 16.12
C TYR A 81 9.08 -17.05 16.69
N VAL A 82 10.12 -16.38 16.18
CA VAL A 82 10.55 -15.05 16.64
C VAL A 82 9.55 -13.96 16.25
N HIS A 83 9.00 -14.01 15.04
CA HIS A 83 7.91 -13.11 14.63
C HIS A 83 6.71 -13.25 15.55
N ALA A 84 6.28 -14.48 15.86
CA ALA A 84 5.18 -14.71 16.81
C ALA A 84 5.54 -14.22 18.22
N GLN A 85 6.74 -14.53 18.69
CA GLN A 85 7.23 -14.08 19.99
C GLN A 85 7.14 -12.56 20.16
N ASP A 86 7.46 -11.79 19.12
CA ASP A 86 7.53 -10.33 19.22
C ASP A 86 6.24 -9.62 18.79
N ARG A 87 5.48 -10.20 17.86
CA ARG A 87 4.40 -9.49 17.15
C ARG A 87 3.14 -10.33 16.90
N PHE A 88 2.87 -11.37 17.69
CA PHE A 88 1.75 -12.28 17.41
C PHE A 88 0.38 -11.58 17.25
N TRP A 89 0.07 -10.55 18.04
CA TRP A 89 -1.18 -9.79 17.85
C TRP A 89 -1.29 -9.17 16.45
N GLN A 90 -0.22 -8.53 15.97
CA GLN A 90 -0.17 -7.95 14.63
C GLN A 90 -0.41 -9.04 13.57
N MET A 91 0.26 -10.18 13.72
CA MET A 91 0.10 -11.34 12.82
C MET A 91 -1.32 -11.89 12.84
N ASP A 92 -1.91 -12.07 14.02
CA ASP A 92 -3.26 -12.60 14.20
C ASP A 92 -4.30 -11.64 13.61
N PHE A 93 -4.16 -10.35 13.87
CA PHE A 93 -5.01 -9.32 13.28
C PHE A 93 -4.90 -9.31 11.74
N TRP A 94 -3.68 -9.33 11.19
CA TRP A 94 -3.45 -9.31 9.74
C TRP A 94 -3.99 -10.54 9.02
N ARG A 95 -3.90 -11.75 9.60
CA ARG A 95 -4.52 -12.94 8.96
C ARG A 95 -6.05 -12.89 8.97
N HIS A 96 -6.67 -12.21 9.93
CA HIS A 96 -8.13 -12.01 9.94
C HIS A 96 -8.53 -10.93 8.95
N LEU A 97 -7.81 -9.82 8.90
CA LEU A 97 -7.98 -8.78 7.88
C LEU A 97 -7.83 -9.35 6.47
N GLY A 98 -6.72 -10.01 6.16
CA GLY A 98 -6.47 -10.58 4.83
C GLY A 98 -7.46 -11.68 4.41
N ALA A 99 -8.20 -12.25 5.38
CA ALA A 99 -9.20 -13.29 5.12
C ALA A 99 -10.66 -12.77 5.19
N GLY A 100 -10.90 -11.51 5.54
CA GLY A 100 -12.26 -11.01 5.82
C GLY A 100 -12.90 -11.75 7.00
N ARG A 101 -12.20 -11.75 8.15
CA ARG A 101 -12.57 -12.43 9.40
C ARG A 101 -12.42 -11.54 10.64
N LEU A 102 -12.39 -10.22 10.50
CA LEU A 102 -12.28 -9.32 11.65
C LEU A 102 -13.51 -9.36 12.58
N ALA A 103 -14.69 -9.68 12.05
CA ALA A 103 -15.90 -9.89 12.82
C ALA A 103 -15.80 -11.12 13.73
N GLU A 104 -14.94 -12.09 13.40
CA GLU A 104 -14.63 -13.23 14.28
C GLU A 104 -13.91 -12.77 15.55
N LEU A 105 -13.13 -11.67 15.47
CA LEU A 105 -12.40 -11.10 16.60
C LEU A 105 -13.30 -10.19 17.43
N VAL A 106 -13.88 -9.16 16.81
CA VAL A 106 -14.51 -8.03 17.52
C VAL A 106 -16.01 -7.88 17.28
N GLY A 107 -16.61 -8.80 16.52
CA GLY A 107 -18.05 -8.89 16.29
C GLY A 107 -18.57 -7.96 15.20
N LYS A 108 -19.86 -7.65 15.31
CA LYS A 108 -20.66 -6.91 14.31
C LYS A 108 -20.03 -5.63 13.74
N PRO A 109 -19.27 -4.80 14.49
CA PRO A 109 -18.66 -3.59 13.92
C PRO A 109 -17.76 -3.83 12.71
N MET A 110 -17.23 -5.05 12.53
CA MET A 110 -16.36 -5.39 11.38
C MET A 110 -17.07 -6.20 10.29
N LEU A 111 -18.36 -6.51 10.45
CA LEU A 111 -19.09 -7.39 9.52
C LEU A 111 -19.13 -6.85 8.09
N GLU A 112 -19.35 -5.55 7.91
CA GLU A 112 -19.43 -4.96 6.56
C GLU A 112 -18.06 -4.92 5.86
N SER A 113 -16.98 -4.66 6.61
CA SER A 113 -15.61 -4.78 6.08
C SER A 113 -15.30 -6.22 5.67
N ASP A 114 -15.70 -7.20 6.49
CA ASP A 114 -15.54 -8.62 6.18
C ASP A 114 -16.34 -9.02 4.95
N LYS A 115 -17.61 -8.62 4.81
CA LYS A 115 -18.41 -8.86 3.61
C LYS A 115 -17.75 -8.29 2.36
N PHE A 116 -17.22 -7.07 2.44
CA PHE A 116 -16.50 -6.46 1.31
C PHE A 116 -15.25 -7.27 0.94
N LEU A 117 -14.42 -7.65 1.92
CA LEU A 117 -13.24 -8.48 1.70
C LEU A 117 -13.57 -9.90 1.17
N ARG A 118 -14.68 -10.48 1.64
CA ARG A 118 -15.20 -11.79 1.18
C ARG A 118 -15.73 -11.71 -0.25
N THR A 119 -16.33 -10.58 -0.61
CA THR A 119 -16.74 -10.26 -1.99
C THR A 119 -15.53 -10.21 -2.91
N LEU A 120 -14.48 -9.44 -2.53
CA LEU A 120 -13.21 -9.42 -3.25
C LEU A 120 -12.57 -10.81 -3.33
N GLY A 121 -12.65 -11.58 -2.25
CA GLY A 121 -12.22 -12.98 -2.21
C GLY A 121 -10.71 -13.17 -2.07
N TRP A 122 -10.02 -12.33 -1.31
CA TRP A 122 -8.56 -12.42 -1.13
C TRP A 122 -8.10 -13.79 -0.65
N GLU A 123 -8.77 -14.36 0.35
CA GLU A 123 -8.47 -15.71 0.85
C GLU A 123 -8.73 -16.79 -0.20
N ARG A 124 -9.78 -16.63 -1.02
CA ARG A 124 -10.13 -17.55 -2.10
C ARG A 124 -9.04 -17.58 -3.17
N VAL A 125 -8.52 -16.42 -3.55
CA VAL A 125 -7.40 -16.29 -4.49
C VAL A 125 -6.12 -16.85 -3.87
N ALA A 126 -5.78 -16.49 -2.63
CA ALA A 126 -4.59 -17.02 -1.95
C ALA A 126 -4.60 -18.56 -1.82
N LYS A 127 -5.79 -19.19 -1.66
CA LYS A 127 -5.94 -20.66 -1.71
C LYS A 127 -5.58 -21.24 -3.08
N GLN A 128 -5.93 -20.55 -4.17
CA GLN A 128 -5.56 -20.96 -5.53
C GLN A 128 -4.06 -20.80 -5.76
N GLU A 129 -3.46 -19.72 -5.22
CA GLU A 129 -2.02 -19.45 -5.31
C GLU A 129 -1.18 -20.48 -4.55
N LEU A 130 -1.66 -20.97 -3.40
CA LEU A 130 -1.03 -22.06 -2.68
C LEU A 130 -0.92 -23.36 -3.52
N ALA A 131 -1.76 -23.53 -4.54
CA ALA A 131 -1.68 -24.66 -5.46
C ALA A 131 -0.68 -24.43 -6.62
N LEU A 132 -0.16 -23.21 -6.79
CA LEU A 132 0.79 -22.83 -7.84
C LEU A 132 2.24 -22.88 -7.38
N ILE A 133 2.49 -22.77 -6.07
CA ILE A 133 3.85 -22.78 -5.52
C ILE A 133 4.51 -24.16 -5.64
N ASN A 134 5.83 -24.18 -5.77
CA ASN A 134 6.61 -25.40 -5.88
C ASN A 134 6.87 -26.04 -4.49
N SER A 135 7.45 -27.24 -4.46
CA SER A 135 7.68 -27.98 -3.22
C SER A 135 8.65 -27.32 -2.25
N GLU A 136 9.61 -26.54 -2.77
CA GLU A 136 10.60 -25.84 -1.95
C GLU A 136 9.98 -24.59 -1.30
N GLU A 137 9.22 -23.82 -2.07
CA GLU A 137 8.43 -22.67 -1.59
C GLU A 137 7.41 -23.10 -0.52
N LEU A 138 6.72 -24.22 -0.73
CA LEU A 138 5.82 -24.79 0.27
C LEU A 138 6.57 -25.20 1.54
N ALA A 139 7.77 -25.78 1.42
CA ALA A 139 8.59 -26.15 2.58
C ALA A 139 9.01 -24.93 3.41
N ILE A 140 9.29 -23.79 2.77
CA ILE A 140 9.56 -22.51 3.47
C ILE A 140 8.35 -22.09 4.30
N LEU A 141 7.16 -22.09 3.69
CA LEU A 141 5.92 -21.69 4.36
C LEU A 141 5.51 -22.64 5.49
N ASP A 142 5.68 -23.95 5.28
CA ASP A 142 5.40 -24.98 6.28
C ASP A 142 6.34 -24.86 7.49
N ALA A 143 7.65 -24.70 7.26
CA ALA A 143 8.63 -24.48 8.33
C ALA A 143 8.28 -23.23 9.15
N TYR A 144 8.02 -22.10 8.46
CA TYR A 144 7.60 -20.86 9.11
C TYR A 144 6.34 -21.03 9.96
N SER A 145 5.32 -21.68 9.39
CA SER A 145 4.04 -21.97 10.06
C SER A 145 4.24 -22.86 11.29
N ALA A 146 5.08 -23.89 11.21
CA ALA A 146 5.44 -24.75 12.34
C ALA A 146 6.12 -23.96 13.47
N GLY A 147 6.98 -23.00 13.13
CA GLY A 147 7.59 -22.08 14.09
C GLY A 147 6.59 -21.21 14.85
N VAL A 148 5.67 -20.57 14.11
CA VAL A 148 4.56 -19.79 14.70
C VAL A 148 3.71 -20.69 15.61
N ASN A 149 3.38 -21.89 15.14
CA ASN A 149 2.56 -22.85 15.89
C ASN A 149 3.23 -23.30 17.18
N ALA A 150 4.53 -23.55 17.15
CA ALA A 150 5.29 -23.94 18.33
C ALA A 150 5.32 -22.84 19.42
N TYR A 151 5.18 -21.56 19.04
CA TYR A 151 5.01 -20.47 20.00
C TYR A 151 3.59 -20.46 20.61
N ILE A 152 2.54 -20.51 19.78
CA ILE A 152 1.14 -20.39 20.26
C ILE A 152 0.63 -21.63 20.98
N GLU A 153 1.25 -22.80 20.79
CA GLU A 153 0.94 -24.00 21.58
C GLU A 153 1.35 -23.85 23.04
N LYS A 154 2.46 -23.16 23.29
CA LYS A 154 3.05 -22.97 24.63
C LYS A 154 2.54 -21.72 25.33
N THR A 155 2.16 -20.72 24.56
CA THR A 155 1.80 -19.39 25.06
C THR A 155 0.31 -19.16 24.83
N LYS A 156 -0.44 -18.77 25.88
CA LYS A 156 -1.89 -18.60 25.80
C LYS A 156 -2.38 -17.35 26.51
N GLY A 157 -3.57 -16.87 26.11
CA GLY A 157 -4.21 -15.70 26.71
C GLY A 157 -3.30 -14.48 26.67
N THR A 158 -3.22 -13.72 27.75
CA THR A 158 -2.39 -12.50 27.78
C THR A 158 -0.90 -12.74 27.64
N SER A 159 -0.40 -13.96 27.85
CA SER A 159 1.01 -14.23 27.59
C SER A 159 1.37 -14.18 26.11
N LEU A 160 0.38 -14.29 25.21
CA LEU A 160 0.59 -14.12 23.76
C LEU A 160 0.84 -12.65 23.42
N SER A 161 -0.02 -11.77 23.94
CA SER A 161 0.17 -10.32 23.93
C SER A 161 -0.84 -9.66 24.88
N LEU A 162 -0.61 -8.41 25.23
CA LEU A 162 -1.50 -7.64 26.10
C LEU A 162 -2.92 -7.49 25.52
N GLU A 163 -3.04 -7.39 24.20
CA GLU A 163 -4.29 -7.22 23.45
C GLU A 163 -5.28 -8.37 23.70
N TYR A 164 -4.79 -9.60 23.90
CA TYR A 164 -5.63 -10.75 24.24
C TYR A 164 -6.35 -10.61 25.59
N MET A 165 -5.83 -9.80 26.52
CA MET A 165 -6.54 -9.45 27.74
C MET A 165 -7.83 -8.68 27.43
N PHE A 166 -7.75 -7.72 26.50
CA PHE A 166 -8.89 -6.90 26.11
C PHE A 166 -9.84 -7.66 25.20
N LEU A 167 -9.29 -8.45 24.27
CA LEU A 167 -10.10 -9.31 23.41
C LEU A 167 -10.94 -10.28 24.26
N GLY A 168 -10.37 -10.87 25.30
CA GLY A 168 -11.12 -11.74 26.22
C GLY A 168 -12.27 -11.05 26.98
N LEU A 169 -12.32 -9.72 27.04
CA LEU A 169 -13.45 -8.97 27.62
C LEU A 169 -14.63 -8.83 26.65
N ILE A 170 -14.37 -8.84 25.34
CA ILE A 170 -15.37 -8.63 24.29
C ILE A 170 -15.72 -9.93 23.56
N ASN A 171 -14.81 -10.90 23.56
CA ASN A 171 -14.91 -12.19 22.90
C ASN A 171 -14.14 -13.24 23.71
N SER A 172 -14.77 -13.72 24.80
CA SER A 172 -14.13 -14.64 25.75
C SER A 172 -13.85 -16.04 25.19
N ASP A 173 -14.50 -16.39 24.09
CA ASP A 173 -14.45 -17.72 23.49
C ASP A 173 -13.40 -17.81 22.38
N TYR A 174 -12.76 -16.68 22.03
CA TYR A 174 -11.73 -16.65 21.00
C TYR A 174 -10.44 -17.33 21.46
N GLU A 175 -10.03 -18.33 20.70
CA GLU A 175 -8.71 -18.93 20.76
C GLU A 175 -8.04 -18.86 19.38
N PRO A 176 -6.76 -18.43 19.30
CA PRO A 176 -6.04 -18.42 18.03
C PRO A 176 -6.00 -19.81 17.40
N SER A 177 -6.48 -19.91 16.16
CA SER A 177 -6.31 -21.12 15.34
C SER A 177 -4.82 -21.31 14.96
N PRO A 178 -4.39 -22.54 14.64
CA PRO A 178 -3.06 -22.79 14.09
C PRO A 178 -2.78 -21.93 12.85
N TRP A 179 -1.57 -21.40 12.76
CA TRP A 179 -1.05 -20.74 11.58
C TRP A 179 -0.81 -21.77 10.46
N THR A 180 -1.17 -21.39 9.24
CA THR A 180 -1.03 -22.22 8.03
C THR A 180 -0.32 -21.43 6.93
N PRO A 181 0.28 -22.10 5.93
CA PRO A 181 0.89 -21.43 4.76
C PRO A 181 0.00 -20.36 4.12
N LEU A 182 -1.31 -20.64 4.05
CA LEU A 182 -2.31 -19.72 3.52
C LEU A 182 -2.32 -18.37 4.26
N ASN A 183 -2.12 -18.36 5.59
CA ASN A 183 -2.15 -17.13 6.38
C ASN A 183 -0.99 -16.18 6.04
N SER A 184 0.14 -16.71 5.57
CA SER A 184 1.26 -15.90 5.10
C SER A 184 0.95 -15.28 3.73
N LEU A 185 0.27 -16.01 2.85
CA LEU A 185 -0.02 -15.56 1.48
C LEU A 185 -1.12 -14.48 1.41
N THR A 186 -2.09 -14.50 2.31
CA THR A 186 -3.20 -13.52 2.29
C THR A 186 -2.73 -12.08 2.48
N TRP A 187 -1.60 -11.86 3.17
CA TRP A 187 -1.05 -10.52 3.35
C TRP A 187 -0.60 -9.86 2.04
N GLY A 188 -0.18 -10.66 1.04
CA GLY A 188 0.17 -10.15 -0.28
C GLY A 188 -0.96 -9.38 -0.96
N LYS A 189 -2.22 -9.77 -0.71
CA LYS A 189 -3.40 -9.09 -1.27
C LYS A 189 -3.68 -7.77 -0.56
N ALA A 190 -3.51 -7.71 0.75
CA ALA A 190 -3.61 -6.46 1.50
C ALA A 190 -2.57 -5.43 1.02
N MET A 191 -1.33 -5.86 0.77
CA MET A 191 -0.32 -4.98 0.18
C MET A 191 -0.65 -4.56 -1.24
N ALA A 192 -1.17 -5.49 -2.06
CA ALA A 192 -1.57 -5.14 -3.41
C ALA A 192 -2.71 -4.11 -3.42
N TRP A 193 -3.62 -4.19 -2.44
CA TRP A 193 -4.67 -3.21 -2.24
C TRP A 193 -4.09 -1.85 -1.85
N ASP A 194 -3.23 -1.80 -0.84
CA ASP A 194 -2.62 -0.55 -0.35
C ASP A 194 -1.75 0.16 -1.42
N LEU A 195 -1.10 -0.61 -2.29
CA LEU A 195 -0.16 -0.08 -3.29
C LEU A 195 -0.77 0.18 -4.67
N ARG A 196 -2.11 0.06 -4.80
CA ARG A 196 -2.87 0.43 -6.00
C ARG A 196 -2.86 1.95 -6.20
N ALA A 197 -3.05 2.42 -7.44
CA ALA A 197 -3.17 3.86 -7.69
C ALA A 197 -4.53 4.30 -8.24
N ASN A 198 -5.21 3.47 -9.05
CA ASN A 198 -6.23 4.00 -9.95
C ASN A 198 -7.66 4.03 -9.38
N LEU A 199 -8.08 3.08 -8.54
CA LEU A 199 -9.50 2.95 -8.15
C LEU A 199 -10.09 4.22 -7.52
N GLY A 200 -9.40 4.82 -6.54
CA GLY A 200 -9.87 6.05 -5.89
C GLY A 200 -9.90 7.24 -6.85
N SER A 201 -8.83 7.44 -7.63
CA SER A 201 -8.75 8.51 -8.63
C SER A 201 -9.80 8.36 -9.75
N GLU A 202 -10.11 7.13 -10.15
CA GLU A 202 -11.17 6.80 -11.13
C GLU A 202 -12.56 7.18 -10.60
N ILE A 203 -12.87 6.81 -9.35
CA ILE A 203 -14.10 7.22 -8.67
C ILE A 203 -14.16 8.73 -8.50
N ASP A 204 -13.07 9.38 -8.07
CA ASP A 204 -12.99 10.82 -7.91
C ASP A 204 -13.24 11.56 -9.23
N ARG A 205 -12.60 11.14 -10.32
CA ARG A 205 -12.85 11.70 -11.66
C ARG A 205 -14.31 11.56 -12.07
N ALA A 206 -14.89 10.39 -11.86
CA ALA A 206 -16.28 10.13 -12.17
C ALA A 206 -17.24 11.02 -11.39
N LYS A 207 -16.99 11.21 -10.09
CA LYS A 207 -17.75 12.13 -9.22
C LYS A 207 -17.61 13.58 -9.68
N LEU A 208 -16.39 14.03 -9.94
CA LEU A 208 -16.09 15.41 -10.26
C LEU A 208 -16.68 15.85 -11.60
N LEU A 209 -16.79 14.95 -12.59
CA LEU A 209 -17.45 15.23 -13.87
C LEU A 209 -18.94 15.63 -13.74
N LYS A 210 -19.59 15.39 -12.59
CA LYS A 210 -20.93 15.93 -12.29
C LYS A 210 -20.97 17.45 -12.19
N THR A 211 -19.86 18.06 -11.78
CA THR A 211 -19.81 19.47 -11.36
C THR A 211 -18.78 20.27 -12.13
N LEU A 212 -17.71 19.62 -12.60
CA LEU A 212 -16.61 20.23 -13.33
C LEU A 212 -16.65 19.87 -14.81
N PRO A 213 -16.57 20.86 -15.71
CA PRO A 213 -16.24 20.63 -17.11
C PRO A 213 -14.92 19.86 -17.25
N ARG A 214 -14.80 19.04 -18.30
CA ARG A 214 -13.60 18.21 -18.54
C ARG A 214 -12.29 19.02 -18.46
N ASN A 215 -12.19 20.17 -19.11
CA ASN A 215 -10.97 20.99 -19.08
C ASN A 215 -10.58 21.45 -17.66
N GLN A 216 -11.54 21.64 -16.76
CA GLN A 216 -11.29 21.95 -15.35
C GLN A 216 -10.83 20.72 -14.58
N LEU A 217 -11.44 19.55 -14.82
CA LEU A 217 -10.98 18.28 -14.25
C LEU A 217 -9.54 17.97 -14.66
N GLU A 218 -9.23 18.13 -15.95
CA GLU A 218 -7.90 17.87 -16.49
C GLU A 218 -6.83 18.81 -15.92
N PHE A 219 -7.22 20.00 -15.48
CA PHE A 219 -6.32 20.93 -14.81
C PHE A 219 -5.96 20.47 -13.39
N ILE A 220 -6.93 19.94 -12.63
CA ILE A 220 -6.69 19.45 -11.26
C ILE A 220 -6.11 18.02 -11.22
N PHE A 221 -6.08 17.32 -12.36
CA PHE A 221 -5.31 16.08 -12.59
C PHE A 221 -4.22 16.34 -13.65
N PRO A 222 -3.20 17.15 -13.33
CA PRO A 222 -2.16 17.50 -14.30
C PRO A 222 -1.34 16.27 -14.69
N PRO A 223 -0.83 16.21 -15.95
CA PRO A 223 0.09 15.15 -16.35
C PRO A 223 1.42 15.26 -15.60
N TYR A 224 2.23 14.20 -15.65
CA TYR A 224 3.60 14.24 -15.13
C TYR A 224 4.42 15.36 -15.82
N PRO A 225 5.09 16.25 -15.05
CA PRO A 225 5.86 17.34 -15.62
C PRO A 225 7.04 16.89 -16.49
N GLU A 226 7.18 17.45 -17.69
CA GLU A 226 8.27 17.08 -18.62
C GLU A 226 9.66 17.50 -18.13
N ASP A 227 9.73 18.46 -17.21
CA ASP A 227 10.96 18.99 -16.62
C ASP A 227 11.41 18.25 -15.34
N HIS A 228 10.66 17.22 -14.92
CA HIS A 228 11.00 16.37 -13.78
C HIS A 228 11.65 15.04 -14.23
N PRO A 229 12.45 14.39 -13.37
CA PRO A 229 13.26 13.25 -13.77
C PRO A 229 12.44 11.98 -13.91
N VAL A 230 12.72 11.21 -14.97
CA VAL A 230 12.16 9.89 -15.23
C VAL A 230 13.17 8.81 -14.83
N ILE A 231 12.71 7.67 -14.29
CA ILE A 231 13.60 6.61 -13.79
C ILE A 231 14.45 5.99 -14.92
N VAL A 232 13.81 5.62 -16.04
CA VAL A 232 14.47 5.06 -17.24
C VAL A 232 14.03 5.79 -18.51
N PRO A 233 14.54 7.02 -18.75
CA PRO A 233 14.03 7.91 -19.81
C PRO A 233 14.22 7.36 -21.24
N ASP A 234 15.29 6.60 -21.47
CA ASP A 234 15.65 6.08 -22.80
C ASP A 234 15.06 4.68 -23.09
N PHE A 235 14.22 4.14 -22.20
CA PHE A 235 13.63 2.83 -22.39
C PHE A 235 12.59 2.86 -23.51
N SER A 236 12.75 2.00 -24.52
CA SER A 236 11.82 1.86 -25.65
C SER A 236 11.53 0.40 -25.94
N THR A 237 10.30 0.13 -26.39
CA THR A 237 9.85 -1.22 -26.74
C THR A 237 10.32 -1.59 -28.14
N LYS A 238 10.65 -2.87 -28.37
CA LYS A 238 11.12 -3.36 -29.68
C LYS A 238 9.99 -3.49 -30.72
N GLN A 239 8.74 -3.35 -30.30
CA GLN A 239 7.55 -3.67 -31.10
C GLN A 239 6.51 -2.54 -31.18
N GLY A 240 6.87 -1.30 -30.85
CA GLY A 240 6.05 -0.15 -31.21
C GLY A 240 6.11 0.11 -32.71
N ASN A 241 5.12 -0.37 -33.45
CA ASN A 241 4.87 0.06 -34.83
C ASN A 241 4.84 1.59 -34.82
N LYS A 242 5.78 2.26 -35.50
CA LYS A 242 5.89 3.74 -35.54
C LYS A 242 4.64 4.45 -36.08
N ASP A 243 3.66 3.69 -36.56
CA ASP A 243 2.37 4.18 -37.09
C ASP A 243 1.23 4.13 -36.05
N GLN A 244 1.46 3.61 -34.83
CA GLN A 244 0.61 3.96 -33.69
C GLN A 244 1.16 5.26 -33.11
N ASP A 245 0.88 6.35 -33.81
CA ASP A 245 0.73 7.65 -33.19
C ASP A 245 -0.46 7.53 -32.22
N ILE A 246 -0.23 6.87 -31.06
CA ILE A 246 -0.99 7.15 -29.84
C ILE A 246 -0.57 8.56 -29.44
N SER A 247 -0.84 9.52 -30.31
CA SER A 247 -1.28 10.82 -29.86
C SER A 247 -2.24 10.48 -28.73
N ARG A 248 -1.90 10.93 -27.52
CA ARG A 248 -2.82 11.06 -26.40
C ARG A 248 -3.90 12.08 -26.78
N ASN A 249 -4.50 11.93 -27.97
CA ASN A 249 -5.80 12.43 -28.31
C ASN A 249 -6.72 11.67 -27.38
N ARG A 250 -6.86 12.21 -26.17
CA ARG A 250 -7.98 11.95 -25.29
C ARG A 250 -9.20 11.97 -26.18
N SER A 251 -9.74 10.80 -26.51
CA SER A 251 -10.97 10.75 -27.28
C SER A 251 -11.96 11.59 -26.49
N GLU A 252 -12.60 12.55 -27.17
CA GLU A 252 -13.79 13.17 -26.62
C GLU A 252 -14.72 12.00 -26.26
N LEU A 253 -14.99 11.84 -24.96
CA LEU A 253 -16.00 10.87 -24.52
C LEU A 253 -17.26 11.19 -25.31
N SER A 254 -17.86 10.18 -25.90
CA SER A 254 -19.15 10.36 -26.54
C SER A 254 -20.13 10.88 -25.49
N TYR A 255 -21.05 11.76 -25.87
CA TYR A 255 -22.11 12.28 -24.99
C TYR A 255 -22.86 11.18 -24.19
N THR A 256 -22.88 9.97 -24.74
CA THR A 256 -23.39 8.73 -24.12
C THR A 256 -22.57 8.24 -22.92
N GLU A 257 -21.24 8.37 -22.91
CA GLU A 257 -20.38 7.92 -21.81
C GLU A 257 -20.46 8.86 -20.60
N GLU A 258 -20.50 10.19 -20.83
CA GLU A 258 -20.68 11.19 -19.78
C GLU A 258 -22.04 10.99 -19.06
N THR A 259 -23.07 10.69 -19.85
CA THR A 259 -24.42 10.32 -19.40
C THR A 259 -24.46 9.06 -18.53
N ILE A 260 -23.73 8.02 -18.91
CA ILE A 260 -23.63 6.75 -18.16
C ILE A 260 -22.99 7.00 -16.79
N LEU A 261 -21.94 7.82 -16.78
CA LEU A 261 -21.13 8.11 -15.60
C LEU A 261 -21.90 8.86 -14.50
N LEU A 262 -22.72 9.85 -14.87
CA LEU A 262 -23.52 10.63 -13.92
C LEU A 262 -24.50 9.78 -13.10
N THR A 263 -24.90 8.64 -13.65
CA THR A 263 -25.90 7.74 -13.07
C THR A 263 -25.26 6.76 -12.07
N VAL A 264 -24.06 6.23 -12.36
CA VAL A 264 -23.42 5.23 -11.49
C VAL A 264 -22.81 5.77 -10.18
N VAL A 265 -22.84 7.09 -9.98
CA VAL A 265 -22.08 7.73 -8.90
C VAL A 265 -22.50 7.32 -7.48
N SER A 266 -23.79 7.09 -7.19
CA SER A 266 -24.17 6.63 -5.84
C SER A 266 -23.57 5.26 -5.51
N LEU A 267 -23.35 4.42 -6.53
CA LEU A 267 -22.67 3.14 -6.38
C LEU A 267 -21.17 3.31 -6.17
N LEU A 268 -20.55 4.23 -6.92
CA LEU A 268 -19.15 4.60 -6.74
C LEU A 268 -18.90 5.19 -5.35
N GLU A 269 -19.84 5.97 -4.79
CA GLU A 269 -19.76 6.50 -3.41
C GLU A 269 -19.76 5.38 -2.36
N ASN A 270 -20.58 4.35 -2.54
CA ASN A 270 -20.58 3.19 -1.65
C ASN A 270 -19.28 2.38 -1.75
N ILE A 271 -18.78 2.17 -2.98
CA ILE A 271 -17.48 1.52 -3.20
C ILE A 271 -16.36 2.33 -2.55
N GLN A 272 -16.35 3.65 -2.74
CA GLN A 272 -15.38 4.54 -2.13
C GLN A 272 -15.43 4.44 -0.60
N TYR A 273 -16.62 4.47 -0.01
CA TYR A 273 -16.79 4.32 1.44
C TYR A 273 -16.24 2.99 1.97
N SER A 274 -16.54 1.87 1.29
CA SER A 274 -16.00 0.56 1.65
C SER A 274 -14.47 0.51 1.47
N ALA A 275 -13.95 1.10 0.39
CA ALA A 275 -12.53 1.18 0.11
C ALA A 275 -11.79 2.04 1.15
N ASP A 276 -12.32 3.22 1.50
CA ASP A 276 -11.75 4.13 2.51
C ASP A 276 -11.70 3.48 3.89
N ASN A 277 -12.77 2.78 4.28
CA ASN A 277 -12.79 2.01 5.53
C ASN A 277 -11.73 0.90 5.52
N LEU A 278 -11.58 0.20 4.39
CA LEU A 278 -10.54 -0.81 4.26
C LEU A 278 -9.13 -0.21 4.28
N ASP A 279 -8.92 0.96 3.66
CA ASP A 279 -7.64 1.69 3.68
C ASP A 279 -7.29 2.14 5.11
N GLN A 280 -8.26 2.59 5.90
CA GLN A 280 -8.03 2.90 7.32
C GLN A 280 -7.58 1.69 8.14
N ILE A 281 -8.11 0.50 7.85
CA ILE A 281 -7.82 -0.73 8.61
C ILE A 281 -6.52 -1.40 8.12
N THR A 282 -6.19 -1.29 6.85
CA THR A 282 -4.95 -1.83 6.24
C THR A 282 -3.73 -0.95 6.47
N GLY A 283 -3.92 0.30 6.92
CA GLY A 283 -2.84 1.25 7.21
C GLY A 283 -2.58 2.27 6.09
N GLY A 284 -3.39 2.26 5.02
CA GLY A 284 -3.35 3.22 3.91
C GLY A 284 -4.06 4.56 4.18
N GLY A 285 -4.84 4.67 5.27
CA GLY A 285 -5.58 5.89 5.62
C GLY A 285 -4.73 7.12 6.03
N PHE A 286 -3.39 7.04 5.98
CA PHE A 286 -2.51 8.15 6.33
C PHE A 286 -2.15 9.00 5.12
N GLN A 287 -2.51 10.29 5.15
CA GLN A 287 -2.04 11.26 4.16
C GLN A 287 -0.50 11.37 4.24
N SER A 288 0.19 11.26 3.09
CA SER A 288 1.67 11.37 2.90
C SER A 288 2.47 10.05 2.83
N VAL A 289 1.89 8.98 2.29
CA VAL A 289 2.62 7.75 1.93
C VAL A 289 3.44 7.96 0.65
N GLY A 290 4.60 7.31 0.55
CA GLY A 290 5.53 7.38 -0.57
C GLY A 290 6.73 6.48 -0.34
N SER A 291 7.77 6.58 -1.16
CA SER A 291 9.07 5.96 -0.89
C SER A 291 10.16 6.66 -1.67
N ASN A 292 11.37 6.68 -1.14
CA ASN A 292 12.57 7.04 -1.87
C ASN A 292 13.48 5.83 -2.02
N SER A 293 14.16 5.71 -3.14
CA SER A 293 15.27 4.78 -3.31
C SER A 293 16.22 5.30 -4.37
N TRP A 294 17.53 5.17 -4.14
CA TRP A 294 18.52 5.50 -5.15
C TRP A 294 19.75 4.59 -5.04
N ALA A 295 20.35 4.33 -6.19
CA ALA A 295 21.59 3.57 -6.31
C ALA A 295 22.66 4.44 -6.98
N ILE A 296 23.87 4.41 -6.44
CA ILE A 296 25.02 5.19 -6.92
C ILE A 296 26.13 4.20 -7.27
N SER A 297 26.64 4.26 -8.49
CA SER A 297 27.72 3.41 -8.97
C SER A 297 29.00 3.64 -8.18
N GLY A 298 29.81 2.58 -8.02
CA GLY A 298 31.11 2.63 -7.36
C GLY A 298 32.07 3.67 -7.95
N ASP A 299 31.92 4.04 -9.23
CA ASP A 299 32.73 5.08 -9.88
C ASP A 299 32.53 6.48 -9.28
N LEU A 300 31.39 6.69 -8.59
CA LEU A 300 31.06 7.97 -7.96
C LEU A 300 31.28 7.95 -6.44
N THR A 301 31.56 6.79 -5.83
CA THR A 301 31.65 6.64 -4.37
C THR A 301 33.09 6.59 -3.87
N ASP A 302 33.27 6.84 -2.58
CA ASP A 302 34.59 6.84 -1.92
C ASP A 302 35.13 5.43 -1.66
N THR A 303 34.24 4.43 -1.66
CA THR A 303 34.58 3.01 -1.46
C THR A 303 34.96 2.31 -2.76
N GLY A 304 34.66 2.91 -3.93
CA GLY A 304 34.72 2.20 -5.22
C GLY A 304 33.66 1.11 -5.37
N LYS A 305 32.68 1.04 -4.45
CA LYS A 305 31.55 0.10 -4.46
C LYS A 305 30.23 0.86 -4.43
N PRO A 306 29.15 0.29 -4.97
CA PRO A 306 27.88 1.00 -5.05
C PRO A 306 27.32 1.33 -3.66
N TYR A 307 26.57 2.43 -3.60
CA TYR A 307 25.67 2.70 -2.47
C TYR A 307 24.24 2.53 -2.94
N LEU A 308 23.46 1.72 -2.24
CA LEU A 308 22.01 1.63 -2.39
C LEU A 308 21.36 2.18 -1.12
N VAL A 309 20.39 3.07 -1.30
CA VAL A 309 19.59 3.65 -0.22
C VAL A 309 18.14 3.33 -0.49
N ASN A 310 17.44 2.76 0.49
CA ASN A 310 16.01 2.53 0.41
C ASN A 310 15.31 3.08 1.66
N ASP A 311 14.26 3.86 1.43
CA ASP A 311 13.61 4.71 2.43
C ASP A 311 12.08 4.69 2.18
N PRO A 312 11.38 3.59 2.54
CA PRO A 312 9.94 3.46 2.35
C PRO A 312 9.16 4.35 3.35
N HIS A 313 8.20 5.12 2.88
CA HIS A 313 7.36 6.02 3.68
C HIS A 313 5.93 5.49 3.75
N LEU A 314 5.70 4.52 4.62
CA LEU A 314 4.37 3.97 4.87
C LEU A 314 3.71 4.68 6.07
N GLY A 315 2.41 4.45 6.26
CA GLY A 315 1.67 4.97 7.41
C GLY A 315 2.37 4.67 8.74
N SER A 316 2.53 5.69 9.59
CA SER A 316 3.15 5.52 10.91
C SER A 316 2.20 4.76 11.83
N GLN A 317 2.58 3.53 12.19
CA GLN A 317 1.80 2.64 13.04
C GLN A 317 2.66 1.92 14.09
N MET A 318 2.02 1.44 15.15
CA MET A 318 2.65 0.66 16.21
C MET A 318 1.84 -0.64 16.42
N PRO A 319 2.44 -1.83 16.22
CA PRO A 319 3.81 -2.08 15.77
C PRO A 319 4.07 -1.59 14.33
N SER A 320 5.33 -1.29 13.99
CA SER A 320 5.75 -0.95 12.62
C SER A 320 5.37 -2.08 11.65
N ILE A 321 5.11 -1.74 10.39
CA ILE A 321 4.91 -2.76 9.34
C ILE A 321 6.18 -3.58 9.12
N TRP A 322 7.35 -2.93 9.16
CA TRP A 322 8.65 -3.56 8.93
C TRP A 322 9.18 -4.26 10.18
N TYR A 323 9.71 -5.46 10.01
CA TYR A 323 10.41 -6.23 11.03
C TYR A 323 11.84 -6.51 10.56
N GLU A 324 12.84 -5.94 11.22
CA GLU A 324 14.24 -6.17 10.86
C GLU A 324 14.74 -7.51 11.43
N VAL A 325 15.37 -8.34 10.59
CA VAL A 325 15.87 -9.68 10.95
C VAL A 325 17.02 -10.11 10.04
N GLY A 326 17.98 -10.84 10.60
CA GLY A 326 19.01 -11.56 9.86
C GLY A 326 18.77 -13.08 9.87
N LEU A 327 18.88 -13.73 8.72
CA LEU A 327 18.79 -15.18 8.54
C LEU A 327 20.14 -15.68 8.03
N HIS A 328 20.81 -16.52 8.81
CA HIS A 328 22.21 -16.92 8.59
C HIS A 328 22.36 -18.44 8.66
N CYS A 329 22.56 -19.08 7.51
CA CYS A 329 23.06 -20.46 7.49
C CYS A 329 24.47 -20.50 8.06
N GLN A 330 24.75 -21.48 8.93
CA GLN A 330 26.09 -21.69 9.46
C GLN A 330 27.04 -22.20 8.37
N GLU A 331 28.31 -21.76 8.37
CA GLU A 331 29.32 -22.12 7.35
C GLU A 331 29.53 -23.64 7.19
N SER A 332 29.21 -24.44 8.21
CA SER A 332 29.34 -25.90 8.17
C SER A 332 28.11 -26.62 7.59
N ALA A 333 27.08 -25.90 7.17
CA ALA A 333 25.88 -26.48 6.60
C ALA A 333 26.08 -26.83 5.12
N GLU A 334 25.99 -28.11 4.76
CA GLU A 334 26.14 -28.56 3.36
C GLU A 334 24.88 -28.25 2.51
N ASP A 335 23.72 -28.02 3.14
CA ASP A 335 22.42 -27.87 2.47
C ASP A 335 21.72 -26.52 2.79
N CYS A 336 22.47 -25.49 3.21
CA CYS A 336 21.93 -24.17 3.58
C CYS A 336 22.90 -23.06 3.18
N GLU A 337 22.53 -22.24 2.18
CA GLU A 337 23.38 -21.16 1.64
C GLU A 337 22.81 -19.74 1.87
N LEU A 338 21.71 -19.62 2.61
CA LEU A 338 21.05 -18.36 2.87
C LEU A 338 21.81 -17.53 3.92
N ASN A 339 22.32 -16.37 3.51
CA ASN A 339 22.87 -15.36 4.41
C ASN A 339 22.33 -13.98 4.02
N VAL A 340 21.27 -13.55 4.69
CA VAL A 340 20.47 -12.38 4.27
C VAL A 340 20.02 -11.58 5.48
N THR A 341 20.10 -10.25 5.37
CA THR A 341 19.65 -9.32 6.42
C THR A 341 18.81 -8.20 5.82
N GLY A 342 17.75 -7.81 6.52
CA GLY A 342 16.98 -6.63 6.16
C GLY A 342 15.60 -6.62 6.82
N PHE A 343 14.65 -6.02 6.13
CA PHE A 343 13.27 -5.88 6.59
C PHE A 343 12.37 -6.96 6.00
N SER A 344 11.62 -7.61 6.88
CA SER A 344 10.57 -8.60 6.62
C SER A 344 9.20 -8.08 7.06
N PHE A 345 8.14 -8.85 6.78
CA PHE A 345 6.84 -8.66 7.41
C PHE A 345 6.61 -9.75 8.45
N ALA A 346 6.14 -9.38 9.65
CA ALA A 346 5.71 -10.36 10.63
C ALA A 346 4.48 -11.12 10.08
N GLY A 347 4.67 -12.39 9.75
CA GLY A 347 3.67 -13.22 9.06
C GLY A 347 4.13 -13.75 7.70
N VAL A 348 5.20 -13.20 7.12
CA VAL A 348 5.73 -13.61 5.80
C VAL A 348 7.20 -14.05 5.96
N PRO A 349 7.59 -15.26 5.49
CA PRO A 349 8.97 -15.70 5.56
C PRO A 349 9.87 -14.98 4.55
N GLY A 350 11.14 -14.77 4.92
CA GLY A 350 12.16 -14.12 4.09
C GLY A 350 12.28 -12.61 4.31
N ILE A 351 13.14 -11.98 3.50
CA ILE A 351 13.50 -10.56 3.57
C ILE A 351 12.95 -9.83 2.34
N ILE A 352 12.11 -8.82 2.55
CA ILE A 352 11.46 -8.05 1.49
C ILE A 352 12.40 -6.97 0.94
N ILE A 353 13.09 -6.25 1.82
CA ILE A 353 14.09 -5.22 1.51
C ILE A 353 15.36 -5.58 2.25
N GLY A 354 16.51 -5.64 1.57
CA GLY A 354 17.73 -5.96 2.28
C GLY A 354 18.91 -6.23 1.37
N HIS A 355 19.81 -7.04 1.89
CA HIS A 355 20.99 -7.49 1.16
C HIS A 355 21.40 -8.89 1.61
N ASN A 356 22.11 -9.58 0.73
CA ASN A 356 22.86 -10.78 1.06
C ASN A 356 24.37 -10.49 0.91
N ASP A 357 25.20 -11.53 0.77
CA ASP A 357 26.65 -11.39 0.60
C ASP A 357 27.09 -10.74 -0.71
N ARG A 358 26.20 -10.70 -1.72
CA ARG A 358 26.54 -10.36 -3.11
C ARG A 358 25.78 -9.14 -3.62
N ILE A 359 24.51 -9.02 -3.27
CA ILE A 359 23.61 -8.00 -3.79
C ILE A 359 22.84 -7.30 -2.68
N ALA A 360 22.43 -6.06 -2.95
CA ALA A 360 21.46 -5.31 -2.17
C ALA A 360 20.29 -4.92 -3.08
N TRP A 361 19.09 -4.85 -2.51
CA TRP A 361 17.91 -4.41 -3.21
C TRP A 361 17.02 -3.52 -2.34
N GLY A 362 16.26 -2.68 -3.01
CA GLY A 362 15.28 -1.81 -2.39
C GLY A 362 14.10 -1.60 -3.30
N LEU A 363 13.03 -1.01 -2.77
CA LEU A 363 11.77 -0.85 -3.48
C LEU A 363 11.09 0.49 -3.22
N THR A 364 10.39 0.97 -4.22
CA THR A 364 9.41 2.06 -4.10
C THR A 364 8.15 1.68 -4.86
N ASN A 365 6.99 2.22 -4.48
CA ASN A 365 5.77 1.94 -5.21
C ASN A 365 5.82 2.49 -6.66
N VAL A 366 5.33 1.71 -7.63
CA VAL A 366 5.09 2.16 -9.01
C VAL A 366 3.82 2.99 -9.11
N GLY A 367 2.82 2.69 -8.27
CA GLY A 367 1.46 3.20 -8.43
C GLY A 367 0.82 2.71 -9.74
N PRO A 368 0.89 1.40 -10.06
CA PRO A 368 0.47 0.91 -11.36
C PRO A 368 -1.07 0.99 -11.49
N ASP A 369 -1.53 1.20 -12.72
CA ASP A 369 -2.93 1.08 -13.07
C ASP A 369 -3.22 -0.38 -13.45
N VAL A 370 -3.81 -1.10 -12.49
CA VAL A 370 -4.02 -2.56 -12.53
C VAL A 370 -5.43 -2.97 -12.17
N MET A 371 -6.34 -2.00 -12.11
CA MET A 371 -7.76 -2.20 -11.85
C MET A 371 -8.59 -1.57 -12.96
N ASP A 372 -9.78 -2.09 -13.20
CA ASP A 372 -10.80 -1.43 -14.01
C ASP A 372 -12.18 -1.74 -13.43
N LEU A 373 -13.04 -0.72 -13.40
CA LEU A 373 -14.45 -0.89 -13.07
C LEU A 373 -15.27 -1.15 -14.35
N TYR A 374 -15.98 -2.27 -14.37
CA TYR A 374 -16.88 -2.63 -15.47
C TYR A 374 -18.33 -2.44 -15.03
N ILE A 375 -19.10 -1.72 -15.85
CA ILE A 375 -20.55 -1.60 -15.69
C ILE A 375 -21.18 -2.81 -16.36
N GLU A 376 -21.70 -3.73 -15.57
CA GLU A 376 -22.36 -4.94 -16.01
C GLU A 376 -23.85 -4.71 -16.21
N LYS A 377 -24.37 -5.05 -17.39
CA LYS A 377 -25.81 -5.00 -17.67
C LYS A 377 -26.47 -6.24 -17.07
N ILE A 378 -27.39 -6.07 -16.13
CA ILE A 378 -28.06 -7.18 -15.43
C ILE A 378 -29.38 -7.53 -16.12
N ASN A 379 -29.69 -8.82 -16.19
CA ASN A 379 -30.93 -9.30 -16.78
C ASN A 379 -32.12 -8.98 -15.85
N PRO A 380 -33.09 -8.15 -16.27
CA PRO A 380 -34.25 -7.81 -15.44
C PRO A 380 -35.13 -9.01 -15.09
N ASP A 381 -35.23 -10.00 -15.98
CA ASP A 381 -36.07 -11.17 -15.76
C ASP A 381 -35.36 -12.26 -14.94
N ARG A 382 -34.03 -12.20 -14.87
CA ARG A 382 -33.19 -13.15 -14.13
C ARG A 382 -31.93 -12.46 -13.57
N PRO A 383 -32.01 -11.80 -12.42
CA PRO A 383 -30.92 -10.96 -11.88
C PRO A 383 -29.60 -11.69 -11.56
N THR A 384 -29.56 -13.01 -11.65
CA THR A 384 -28.33 -13.82 -11.59
C THR A 384 -27.60 -13.90 -12.94
N GLN A 385 -28.06 -13.17 -13.95
CA GLN A 385 -27.46 -13.11 -15.28
C GLN A 385 -27.00 -11.70 -15.64
N TYR A 386 -25.91 -11.64 -16.39
CA TYR A 386 -25.39 -10.41 -16.98
C TYR A 386 -25.23 -10.56 -18.50
N GLN A 387 -25.32 -9.45 -19.22
CA GLN A 387 -25.18 -9.43 -20.68
C GLN A 387 -23.69 -9.44 -21.05
N THR A 388 -23.34 -10.26 -22.04
CA THR A 388 -22.06 -10.21 -22.76
C THR A 388 -22.30 -9.96 -24.25
N ALA A 389 -21.24 -9.83 -25.04
CA ALA A 389 -21.33 -9.76 -26.50
C ALA A 389 -22.07 -10.97 -27.11
N ASP A 390 -22.05 -12.11 -26.44
CA ASP A 390 -22.63 -13.39 -26.91
C ASP A 390 -24.06 -13.65 -26.37
N GLY A 391 -24.56 -12.83 -25.45
CA GLY A 391 -25.89 -12.98 -24.85
C GLY A 391 -25.89 -12.91 -23.32
N TRP A 392 -27.01 -13.31 -22.70
CA TRP A 392 -27.12 -13.40 -21.25
C TRP A 392 -26.36 -14.62 -20.71
N VAL A 393 -25.49 -14.41 -19.72
CA VAL A 393 -24.67 -15.44 -19.09
C VAL A 393 -24.97 -15.47 -17.59
N GLU A 394 -25.01 -16.67 -17.00
CA GLU A 394 -25.16 -16.83 -15.55
C GLU A 394 -23.88 -16.39 -14.83
N MET A 395 -24.03 -15.59 -13.78
CA MET A 395 -22.94 -15.29 -12.86
C MET A 395 -22.55 -16.54 -12.07
N GLU A 396 -21.28 -16.64 -11.70
CA GLU A 396 -20.89 -17.58 -10.65
C GLU A 396 -21.37 -17.05 -9.31
N SER A 397 -21.99 -17.93 -8.51
CA SER A 397 -22.56 -17.58 -7.20
C SER A 397 -21.84 -18.34 -6.09
N ILE A 398 -21.33 -17.65 -5.09
CA ILE A 398 -20.63 -18.22 -3.93
C ILE A 398 -21.34 -17.77 -2.66
N ILE A 399 -21.61 -18.70 -1.73
CA ILE A 399 -22.08 -18.35 -0.38
C ILE A 399 -20.87 -18.37 0.54
N GLU A 400 -20.50 -17.20 1.06
CA GLU A 400 -19.48 -17.02 2.09
C GLU A 400 -20.16 -17.06 3.46
N VAL A 401 -19.60 -17.80 4.42
CA VAL A 401 -20.13 -17.86 5.79
C VAL A 401 -19.20 -17.09 6.72
N ILE A 402 -19.68 -15.97 7.26
CA ILE A 402 -18.90 -15.08 8.12
C ILE A 402 -19.24 -15.38 9.58
N GLN A 403 -18.25 -15.77 10.37
CA GLN A 403 -18.43 -15.94 11.81
C GLN A 403 -18.42 -14.55 12.49
N VAL A 404 -19.31 -14.33 13.45
CA VAL A 404 -19.45 -13.05 14.15
C VAL A 404 -19.38 -13.28 15.65
N ALA A 405 -18.42 -12.63 16.33
CA ALA A 405 -18.29 -12.77 17.78
C ALA A 405 -19.59 -12.40 18.50
N GLY A 406 -20.13 -13.34 19.27
CA GLY A 406 -21.36 -13.16 20.05
C GLY A 406 -22.68 -13.23 19.27
N GLU A 407 -22.65 -13.51 17.97
CA GLU A 407 -23.84 -13.65 17.11
C GLU A 407 -23.78 -14.96 16.31
N GLU A 408 -24.89 -15.34 15.67
CA GLU A 408 -24.90 -16.48 14.74
C GLU A 408 -24.14 -16.11 13.45
N PRO A 409 -23.55 -17.10 12.75
CA PRO A 409 -22.87 -16.86 11.48
C PRO A 409 -23.81 -16.21 10.46
N VAL A 410 -23.26 -15.30 9.66
CA VAL A 410 -23.99 -14.60 8.59
C VAL A 410 -23.60 -15.21 7.25
N GLU A 411 -24.60 -15.64 6.48
CA GLU A 411 -24.42 -16.01 5.07
C GLU A 411 -24.36 -14.74 4.21
N HIS A 412 -23.31 -14.61 3.41
CA HIS A 412 -23.10 -13.52 2.46
C HIS A 412 -22.99 -14.10 1.06
N GLN A 413 -23.92 -13.70 0.20
CA GLN A 413 -23.87 -14.08 -1.21
C GLN A 413 -22.78 -13.27 -1.93
N VAL A 414 -22.08 -13.89 -2.86
CA VAL A 414 -21.10 -13.22 -3.74
C VAL A 414 -21.42 -13.65 -5.16
N TYR A 415 -21.34 -12.70 -6.09
CA TYR A 415 -21.50 -12.94 -7.52
C TYR A 415 -20.23 -12.54 -8.25
N LEU A 416 -19.78 -13.40 -9.16
CA LEU A 416 -18.63 -13.17 -10.03
C LEU A 416 -19.08 -13.15 -11.49
N THR A 417 -18.60 -12.16 -12.24
CA THR A 417 -18.67 -12.11 -13.71
C THR A 417 -17.31 -12.47 -14.30
N ARG A 418 -17.20 -12.45 -15.63
CA ARG A 418 -15.91 -12.63 -16.32
C ARG A 418 -14.89 -11.52 -15.97
N HIS A 419 -15.35 -10.36 -15.51
CA HIS A 419 -14.48 -9.25 -15.12
C HIS A 419 -14.09 -9.31 -13.65
N GLY A 420 -14.76 -10.12 -12.81
CA GLY A 420 -14.43 -10.26 -11.39
C GLY A 420 -15.66 -10.16 -10.48
N PRO A 421 -15.45 -9.92 -9.18
CA PRO A 421 -16.56 -9.81 -8.23
C PRO A 421 -17.38 -8.54 -8.48
N ILE A 422 -18.68 -8.65 -8.28
CA ILE A 422 -19.57 -7.48 -8.18
C ILE A 422 -19.25 -6.74 -6.88
N ILE A 423 -18.79 -5.50 -6.97
CA ILE A 423 -18.49 -4.62 -5.84
C ILE A 423 -19.44 -3.42 -5.90
N GLY A 424 -20.30 -3.27 -4.90
CA GLY A 424 -21.38 -2.28 -4.94
C GLY A 424 -22.74 -2.93 -5.22
N SER A 425 -23.20 -3.74 -4.28
CA SER A 425 -24.58 -4.22 -4.27
C SER A 425 -24.91 -4.76 -2.87
N ASP A 426 -25.22 -3.87 -1.94
CA ASP A 426 -26.05 -4.29 -0.81
C ASP A 426 -27.50 -4.36 -1.31
N TYR A 427 -27.83 -5.55 -1.82
CA TYR A 427 -29.14 -6.21 -1.82
C TYR A 427 -30.41 -5.37 -1.68
N ASP A 428 -30.65 -4.45 -2.62
CA ASP A 428 -31.97 -4.20 -3.20
C ASP A 428 -31.78 -3.34 -4.48
N LEU A 429 -31.85 -3.98 -5.65
CA LEU A 429 -31.69 -3.32 -6.95
C LEU A 429 -32.94 -2.53 -7.38
N ASP A 430 -33.97 -2.52 -6.54
CA ASP A 430 -35.29 -1.93 -6.83
C ASP A 430 -35.28 -0.38 -6.75
N ASP A 431 -34.36 0.25 -6.01
CA ASP A 431 -34.35 1.70 -5.75
C ASP A 431 -33.60 2.56 -6.80
N PHE A 432 -32.97 1.92 -7.80
CA PHE A 432 -32.11 2.63 -8.76
C PHE A 432 -32.87 3.30 -9.94
N HIS A 433 -34.12 2.89 -10.19
CA HIS A 433 -34.88 3.23 -11.41
C HIS A 433 -35.41 4.68 -11.49
N GLU A 434 -35.57 5.41 -10.38
CA GLU A 434 -36.43 6.60 -10.37
C GLU A 434 -35.78 7.95 -10.77
N THR A 435 -34.44 8.05 -10.95
CA THR A 435 -33.78 9.38 -10.92
C THR A 435 -33.16 9.94 -12.21
N THR A 436 -32.90 9.18 -13.28
CA THR A 436 -31.92 9.67 -14.30
C THR A 436 -32.39 9.87 -15.74
N GLY A 437 -33.46 9.23 -16.22
CA GLY A 437 -34.03 9.53 -17.56
C GLY A 437 -33.07 9.36 -18.76
N LEU A 438 -32.03 8.52 -18.63
CA LEU A 438 -30.96 8.30 -19.61
C LEU A 438 -30.84 6.81 -20.00
N ALA A 439 -30.28 6.51 -21.18
CA ALA A 439 -30.21 5.16 -21.76
C ALA A 439 -29.09 4.29 -21.18
N ILE A 440 -29.20 3.96 -19.89
CA ILE A 440 -28.49 2.85 -19.25
C ILE A 440 -29.46 1.66 -19.22
N PRO A 441 -29.00 0.40 -19.18
CA PRO A 441 -29.90 -0.68 -18.78
C PRO A 441 -30.55 -0.37 -17.44
N ASP A 442 -31.87 -0.54 -17.34
CA ASP A 442 -32.60 -0.24 -16.11
C ASP A 442 -32.03 -1.02 -14.89
N ASN A 443 -31.34 -2.16 -15.14
CA ASN A 443 -30.59 -2.93 -14.15
C ASN A 443 -29.12 -3.07 -14.54
N TYR A 444 -28.22 -2.63 -13.66
CA TYR A 444 -26.78 -2.81 -13.81
C TYR A 444 -26.09 -3.07 -12.46
N ALA A 445 -24.82 -3.48 -12.51
CA ALA A 445 -23.94 -3.63 -11.35
C ALA A 445 -22.50 -3.23 -11.72
N LEU A 446 -21.63 -2.99 -10.74
CA LEU A 446 -20.20 -2.76 -10.98
C LEU A 446 -19.40 -4.02 -10.66
N ALA A 447 -18.55 -4.44 -11.59
CA ALA A 447 -17.57 -5.50 -11.39
C ALA A 447 -16.16 -4.89 -11.30
N LEU A 448 -15.33 -5.41 -10.38
CA LEU A 448 -13.92 -5.04 -10.30
C LEU A 448 -13.06 -6.08 -11.00
N ARG A 449 -12.39 -5.66 -12.07
CA ARG A 449 -11.26 -6.43 -12.61
C ARG A 449 -9.99 -5.92 -11.98
N TRP A 450 -9.24 -6.82 -11.34
CA TRP A 450 -8.01 -6.47 -10.66
C TRP A 450 -7.00 -7.60 -10.77
N THR A 451 -5.78 -7.28 -11.19
CA THR A 451 -4.73 -8.29 -11.39
C THR A 451 -4.37 -9.08 -10.13
N ALA A 452 -4.56 -8.52 -8.92
CA ALA A 452 -4.34 -9.28 -7.69
C ALA A 452 -5.48 -10.24 -7.35
N LEU A 453 -6.61 -10.21 -8.07
CA LEU A 453 -7.64 -11.24 -7.98
C LEU A 453 -7.40 -12.41 -8.95
N GLU A 454 -6.39 -12.30 -9.81
CA GLU A 454 -5.90 -13.41 -10.63
C GLU A 454 -4.78 -14.16 -9.87
N PRO A 455 -4.84 -15.50 -9.77
CA PRO A 455 -3.82 -16.27 -9.06
C PRO A 455 -2.42 -16.10 -9.65
N SER A 456 -1.46 -15.82 -8.79
CA SER A 456 -0.03 -15.68 -9.11
C SER A 456 0.86 -16.25 -8.00
N CYS A 457 2.17 -16.34 -8.24
CA CYS A 457 3.13 -16.80 -7.24
C CYS A 457 3.51 -15.64 -6.31
N VAL A 458 2.66 -15.36 -5.31
CA VAL A 458 2.88 -14.26 -4.36
C VAL A 458 4.06 -14.59 -3.45
N PHE A 459 5.01 -13.64 -3.33
CA PHE A 459 6.30 -13.76 -2.61
C PHE A 459 7.37 -14.67 -3.21
N CYS A 460 7.10 -15.44 -4.25
CA CYS A 460 8.10 -16.33 -4.85
C CYS A 460 9.35 -15.58 -5.32
N ALA A 461 9.14 -14.43 -5.97
CA ALA A 461 10.23 -13.52 -6.34
C ALA A 461 11.07 -13.07 -5.15
N ILE A 462 10.49 -12.92 -3.95
CA ILE A 462 11.22 -12.50 -2.75
C ILE A 462 12.20 -13.58 -2.31
N TRP A 463 11.76 -14.83 -2.21
CA TRP A 463 12.63 -15.93 -1.79
C TRP A 463 13.79 -16.15 -2.77
N GLU A 464 13.52 -15.99 -4.07
CA GLU A 464 14.56 -16.06 -5.11
C GLU A 464 15.51 -14.86 -5.06
N ILE A 465 15.01 -13.62 -4.84
CA ILE A 465 15.87 -12.44 -4.66
C ILE A 465 16.79 -12.60 -3.44
N ASN A 466 16.32 -13.20 -2.35
CA ASN A 466 17.13 -13.42 -1.14
C ASN A 466 18.38 -14.28 -1.43
N ARG A 467 18.33 -15.10 -2.49
CA ARG A 467 19.40 -16.02 -2.92
C ARG A 467 20.17 -15.55 -4.15
N ALA A 468 19.73 -14.47 -4.81
CA ALA A 468 20.33 -14.03 -6.05
C ALA A 468 21.79 -13.57 -5.87
N ASP A 469 22.68 -13.96 -6.78
CA ASP A 469 24.11 -13.65 -6.71
C ASP A 469 24.50 -12.43 -7.56
N ASN A 470 23.72 -12.15 -8.60
CA ASN A 470 24.06 -11.18 -9.64
C ASN A 470 22.77 -10.60 -10.28
N TRP A 471 22.96 -9.73 -11.28
CA TRP A 471 21.86 -9.03 -11.95
C TRP A 471 20.96 -9.99 -12.72
N GLU A 472 21.53 -11.00 -13.37
CA GLU A 472 20.79 -11.99 -14.13
C GLU A 472 19.86 -12.81 -13.23
N ASP A 473 20.35 -13.27 -12.07
CA ASP A 473 19.54 -14.00 -11.08
C ASP A 473 18.45 -13.09 -10.49
N PHE A 474 18.81 -11.84 -10.17
CA PHE A 474 17.84 -10.85 -9.67
C PHE A 474 16.71 -10.59 -10.67
N ARG A 475 17.04 -10.44 -11.97
CA ARG A 475 16.04 -10.28 -13.02
C ARG A 475 15.22 -11.54 -13.26
N LEU A 476 15.83 -12.72 -13.13
CA LEU A 476 15.12 -13.99 -13.25
C LEU A 476 14.07 -14.11 -12.13
N ALA A 477 14.47 -13.83 -10.89
CA ALA A 477 13.56 -13.78 -9.75
C ALA A 477 12.43 -12.76 -9.95
N ALA A 478 12.74 -11.56 -10.44
CA ALA A 478 11.75 -10.52 -10.69
C ALA A 478 10.66 -10.90 -11.72
N GLN A 479 10.86 -11.92 -12.56
CA GLN A 479 9.84 -12.37 -13.52
C GLN A 479 8.57 -12.90 -12.87
N THR A 480 8.68 -13.48 -11.68
CA THR A 480 7.52 -14.03 -10.94
C THR A 480 6.87 -12.99 -10.02
N PHE A 481 7.40 -11.76 -9.97
CA PHE A 481 6.87 -10.67 -9.16
C PHE A 481 5.64 -10.04 -9.86
N ALA A 482 4.50 -10.75 -9.78
CA ALA A 482 3.27 -10.38 -10.49
C ALA A 482 2.55 -9.19 -9.86
N VAL A 483 2.38 -9.18 -8.53
CA VAL A 483 1.65 -8.14 -7.79
C VAL A 483 2.19 -7.99 -6.35
N PRO A 484 2.11 -6.79 -5.74
CA PRO A 484 1.97 -5.49 -6.42
C PRO A 484 3.22 -5.13 -7.22
N SER A 485 3.07 -4.40 -8.33
CA SER A 485 4.22 -3.88 -9.07
C SER A 485 5.04 -2.91 -8.21
N GLN A 486 6.36 -3.11 -8.16
CA GLN A 486 7.30 -2.28 -7.41
C GLN A 486 8.46 -1.83 -8.30
N ASN A 487 9.01 -0.66 -8.02
CA ASN A 487 10.27 -0.20 -8.60
C ASN A 487 11.41 -0.90 -7.87
N LEU A 488 11.95 -1.98 -8.42
CA LEU A 488 13.04 -2.73 -7.79
C LEU A 488 14.39 -2.11 -8.15
N LEU A 489 15.15 -1.67 -7.14
CA LEU A 489 16.53 -1.23 -7.29
C LEU A 489 17.49 -2.33 -6.90
N TYR A 490 18.64 -2.32 -7.56
CA TYR A 490 19.69 -3.32 -7.43
C TYR A 490 21.04 -2.66 -7.29
N ALA A 491 21.90 -3.23 -6.45
CA ALA A 491 23.33 -2.95 -6.39
C ALA A 491 24.10 -4.22 -6.03
N ASP A 492 25.33 -4.36 -6.53
CA ASP A 492 26.15 -5.52 -6.20
C ASP A 492 27.59 -5.20 -5.81
N VAL A 493 28.27 -6.24 -5.31
CA VAL A 493 29.68 -6.20 -4.94
C VAL A 493 30.61 -6.07 -6.15
N GLU A 494 30.15 -6.22 -7.39
CA GLU A 494 30.95 -6.08 -8.61
C GLU A 494 31.02 -4.63 -9.09
N GLY A 495 30.15 -3.75 -8.60
CA GLY A 495 30.11 -2.34 -8.99
C GLY A 495 28.87 -1.95 -9.77
N ASN A 496 27.95 -2.89 -10.00
CA ASN A 496 26.78 -2.65 -10.82
C ASN A 496 25.66 -2.01 -10.01
N ILE A 497 24.85 -1.19 -10.70
CA ILE A 497 23.56 -0.69 -10.23
C ILE A 497 22.49 -0.99 -11.27
N GLY A 498 21.30 -1.37 -10.83
CA GLY A 498 20.23 -1.79 -11.72
C GLY A 498 18.84 -1.36 -11.26
N TYR A 499 17.90 -1.44 -12.20
CA TYR A 499 16.49 -1.15 -12.00
C TYR A 499 15.62 -2.12 -12.80
N GLN A 500 14.57 -2.66 -12.19
CA GLN A 500 13.53 -3.45 -12.86
C GLN A 500 12.15 -3.06 -12.31
N MET A 501 11.20 -2.83 -13.20
CA MET A 501 9.78 -2.73 -12.86
C MET A 501 9.07 -4.03 -13.26
N PRO A 502 8.88 -5.03 -12.37
CA PRO A 502 8.07 -6.19 -12.69
C PRO A 502 6.59 -5.94 -12.37
N GLY A 503 5.71 -6.79 -12.91
CA GLY A 503 4.29 -6.78 -12.57
C GLY A 503 3.41 -7.22 -13.74
N ASN A 504 2.22 -7.73 -13.40
CA ASN A 504 1.16 -7.96 -14.38
C ASN A 504 0.46 -6.63 -14.66
N ILE A 505 0.93 -5.92 -15.69
CA ILE A 505 0.33 -4.64 -16.12
C ILE A 505 -0.58 -4.92 -17.34
N PRO A 506 -1.88 -4.62 -17.27
CA PRO A 506 -2.82 -4.97 -18.32
C PRO A 506 -2.56 -4.16 -19.60
N ILE A 507 -2.63 -4.84 -20.76
CA ILE A 507 -2.69 -4.19 -22.06
C ILE A 507 -4.16 -3.95 -22.38
N ARG A 508 -4.54 -2.67 -22.44
CA ARG A 508 -5.89 -2.24 -22.79
C ARG A 508 -6.03 -2.01 -24.29
N VAL A 509 -7.25 -2.16 -24.80
CA VAL A 509 -7.60 -1.79 -26.17
C VAL A 509 -7.47 -0.28 -26.38
N GLU A 510 -7.37 0.15 -27.64
CA GLU A 510 -7.40 1.57 -28.00
C GLU A 510 -8.71 2.22 -27.53
N GLY A 511 -8.60 3.36 -26.84
CA GLY A 511 -9.74 4.09 -26.26
C GLY A 511 -10.09 3.70 -24.80
N HIS A 512 -9.46 2.66 -24.24
CA HIS A 512 -9.59 2.31 -22.83
C HIS A 512 -8.36 2.77 -22.05
N ASP A 513 -8.48 3.91 -21.36
CA ASP A 513 -7.38 4.59 -20.66
C ASP A 513 -7.34 4.33 -19.14
N GLY A 514 -8.22 3.47 -18.61
CA GLY A 514 -8.31 3.14 -17.18
C GLY A 514 -8.74 4.31 -16.29
N MET A 515 -9.21 5.43 -16.87
CA MET A 515 -9.54 6.63 -16.10
C MET A 515 -10.96 6.66 -15.56
N LEU A 516 -11.88 5.88 -16.16
CA LEU A 516 -13.31 5.87 -15.88
C LEU A 516 -13.89 4.45 -16.00
N PRO A 517 -15.01 4.16 -15.31
CA PRO A 517 -15.71 2.88 -15.49
C PRO A 517 -16.18 2.67 -16.94
N VAL A 518 -16.08 1.43 -17.41
CA VAL A 518 -16.35 1.07 -18.82
C VAL A 518 -17.48 0.04 -18.97
N PRO A 519 -18.21 0.02 -20.09
CA PRO A 519 -19.19 -1.03 -20.39
C PRO A 519 -18.62 -2.47 -20.38
N GLY A 520 -19.24 -3.36 -19.60
CA GLY A 520 -18.89 -4.79 -19.58
C GLY A 520 -19.63 -5.67 -20.60
N TRP A 521 -20.74 -5.17 -21.16
CA TRP A 521 -21.67 -6.02 -21.93
C TRP A 521 -21.38 -6.12 -23.43
N ASN A 522 -20.54 -5.25 -24.00
CA ASN A 522 -20.25 -5.19 -25.44
C ASN A 522 -18.93 -5.90 -25.83
N GLY A 523 -18.04 -6.17 -24.86
CA GLY A 523 -16.71 -6.74 -25.11
C GLY A 523 -15.72 -5.77 -25.76
N GLU A 524 -16.02 -4.48 -25.82
CA GLU A 524 -15.18 -3.48 -26.48
C GLU A 524 -13.99 -3.04 -25.62
N TYR A 525 -14.04 -3.26 -24.30
CA TYR A 525 -13.05 -2.77 -23.32
C TYR A 525 -12.23 -3.90 -22.66
N GLU A 526 -12.12 -5.06 -23.31
CA GLU A 526 -11.40 -6.21 -22.74
C GLU A 526 -9.88 -6.01 -22.71
N TRP A 527 -9.24 -6.51 -21.64
CA TRP A 527 -7.78 -6.61 -21.61
C TRP A 527 -7.28 -7.61 -22.67
N GLN A 528 -6.20 -7.24 -23.36
CA GLN A 528 -5.55 -8.05 -24.40
C GLN A 528 -4.42 -8.95 -23.86
N GLY A 529 -4.22 -8.95 -22.54
CA GLY A 529 -3.15 -9.66 -21.85
C GLY A 529 -2.35 -8.72 -20.96
N TYR A 530 -1.10 -9.08 -20.70
CA TYR A 530 -0.17 -8.32 -19.87
C TYR A 530 1.06 -7.90 -20.68
N ILE A 531 1.67 -6.77 -20.31
CA ILE A 531 2.94 -6.34 -20.90
C ILE A 531 3.97 -7.47 -20.72
N PRO A 532 4.61 -7.97 -21.79
CA PRO A 532 5.63 -9.01 -21.67
C PRO A 532 6.80 -8.55 -20.80
N PHE A 533 7.35 -9.42 -19.95
CA PHE A 533 8.45 -9.05 -19.03
C PHE A 533 9.66 -8.40 -19.73
N ALA A 534 9.99 -8.84 -20.95
CA ALA A 534 11.09 -8.28 -21.74
C ALA A 534 10.83 -6.83 -22.19
N GLU A 535 9.57 -6.41 -22.22
CA GLU A 535 9.11 -5.06 -22.57
C GLU A 535 8.80 -4.22 -21.34
N LEU A 536 8.88 -4.79 -20.13
CA LEU A 536 8.80 -4.02 -18.90
C LEU A 536 10.09 -3.20 -18.67
N PRO A 537 9.96 -1.95 -18.15
CA PRO A 537 11.08 -1.05 -17.97
C PRO A 537 12.20 -1.62 -17.08
N HIS A 538 13.44 -1.54 -17.57
CA HIS A 538 14.63 -1.94 -16.84
C HIS A 538 15.87 -1.18 -17.30
N SER A 539 16.88 -1.10 -16.44
CA SER A 539 18.19 -0.50 -16.75
C SER A 539 19.29 -1.15 -15.92
N LEU A 540 20.48 -1.25 -16.50
CA LEU A 540 21.70 -1.71 -15.82
C LEU A 540 22.82 -0.72 -16.16
N ASN A 541 23.46 -0.16 -15.13
CA ASN A 541 24.59 0.76 -15.24
C ASN A 541 24.35 1.93 -16.19
N PRO A 542 23.33 2.78 -15.93
CA PRO A 542 23.06 3.93 -16.78
C PRO A 542 24.23 4.92 -16.75
N PRO A 543 24.46 5.68 -17.85
CA PRO A 543 25.67 6.47 -18.05
C PRO A 543 25.89 7.59 -17.01
N GLN A 544 24.82 8.11 -16.40
CA GLN A 544 24.94 9.10 -15.32
C GLN A 544 25.53 8.53 -14.02
N GLY A 545 25.61 7.20 -13.89
CA GLY A 545 26.20 6.51 -12.73
C GLY A 545 25.30 6.48 -11.50
N TYR A 546 24.02 6.84 -11.63
CA TYR A 546 23.03 6.73 -10.57
C TYR A 546 21.63 6.40 -11.11
N ILE A 547 20.79 5.82 -10.26
CA ILE A 547 19.36 5.55 -10.50
C ILE A 547 18.59 6.16 -9.33
N VAL A 548 17.51 6.89 -9.62
CA VAL A 548 16.64 7.50 -8.60
C VAL A 548 15.21 7.07 -8.86
N THR A 549 14.53 6.63 -7.81
CA THR A 549 13.08 6.48 -7.79
C THR A 549 12.51 7.11 -6.52
N ALA A 550 11.50 7.94 -6.69
CA ALA A 550 10.71 8.53 -5.63
C ALA A 550 9.23 8.47 -6.00
N ASN A 551 8.79 7.32 -6.54
CA ASN A 551 7.46 7.11 -7.14
C ASN A 551 7.17 8.01 -8.36
N ASN A 552 8.21 8.63 -8.93
CA ASN A 552 8.14 9.43 -10.15
C ASN A 552 7.92 8.53 -11.39
N ALA A 553 7.60 9.16 -12.51
CA ALA A 553 7.38 8.45 -13.77
C ALA A 553 8.53 7.48 -14.10
N VAL A 554 8.16 6.24 -14.40
CA VAL A 554 9.13 5.18 -14.71
C VAL A 554 9.75 5.39 -16.09
N VAL A 555 8.92 5.74 -17.06
CA VAL A 555 9.26 5.86 -18.48
C VAL A 555 8.90 7.23 -19.03
N GLY A 556 9.57 7.64 -20.12
CA GLY A 556 9.21 8.84 -20.86
C GLY A 556 8.01 8.62 -21.80
N SER A 557 7.58 9.70 -22.46
CA SER A 557 6.44 9.72 -23.40
C SER A 557 6.59 8.81 -24.62
N ASN A 558 7.79 8.29 -24.90
CA ASN A 558 8.07 7.40 -26.04
C ASN A 558 7.74 5.92 -25.75
N TYR A 559 7.37 5.56 -24.52
CA TYR A 559 7.01 4.20 -24.17
C TYR A 559 5.58 3.86 -24.60
N SER A 560 5.38 2.70 -25.22
CA SER A 560 4.14 2.39 -25.94
C SER A 560 2.98 1.87 -25.07
N TYR A 561 3.26 1.41 -23.85
CA TYR A 561 2.24 0.82 -22.99
C TYR A 561 1.87 1.78 -21.86
N LEU A 562 0.59 1.81 -21.50
CA LEU A 562 0.13 2.50 -20.29
C LEU A 562 0.55 1.70 -19.05
N ILE A 563 1.34 2.33 -18.16
CA ILE A 563 1.63 1.77 -16.83
C ILE A 563 0.69 2.37 -15.79
N THR A 564 0.54 3.70 -15.81
CA THR A 564 -0.36 4.50 -14.98
C THR A 564 -0.31 5.95 -15.45
N GLU A 565 -1.31 6.73 -15.08
CA GLU A 565 -1.32 8.20 -15.17
C GLU A 565 -1.23 8.86 -13.77
N GLU A 566 -1.13 8.06 -12.70
CA GLU A 566 -1.17 8.49 -11.29
C GLU A 566 0.23 8.59 -10.66
N TRP A 567 1.23 8.99 -11.43
CA TRP A 567 2.60 9.14 -10.94
C TRP A 567 2.69 10.16 -9.79
N SER A 568 3.63 9.98 -8.85
CA SER A 568 4.06 11.11 -8.02
C SER A 568 4.74 12.13 -8.94
N LEU A 569 4.36 13.40 -8.83
CA LEU A 569 4.76 14.43 -9.80
C LEU A 569 6.21 14.92 -9.62
N GLY A 570 7.16 14.04 -9.29
CA GLY A 570 8.59 14.24 -9.53
C GLY A 570 9.36 15.15 -8.56
N PHE A 571 8.71 15.98 -7.74
CA PHE A 571 9.42 16.91 -6.85
C PHE A 571 10.48 16.25 -5.96
N ARG A 572 10.18 15.12 -5.31
CA ARG A 572 11.17 14.41 -4.48
C ARG A 572 12.32 13.83 -5.31
N ALA A 573 12.01 13.25 -6.47
CA ALA A 573 13.01 12.71 -7.36
C ALA A 573 13.94 13.81 -7.89
N GLN A 574 13.39 14.97 -8.29
CA GLN A 574 14.15 16.14 -8.70
C GLN A 574 15.11 16.57 -7.59
N ARG A 575 14.63 16.65 -6.34
CA ARG A 575 15.49 17.04 -5.21
C ARG A 575 16.63 16.04 -4.98
N ILE A 576 16.38 14.75 -5.09
CA ILE A 576 17.43 13.72 -4.95
C ILE A 576 18.47 13.88 -6.07
N VAL A 577 18.03 14.10 -7.31
CA VAL A 577 18.92 14.37 -8.46
C VAL A 577 19.77 15.62 -8.22
N ASP A 578 19.16 16.74 -7.82
CA ASP A 578 19.89 17.99 -7.53
C ASP A 578 20.99 17.77 -6.48
N LEU A 579 20.67 17.01 -5.42
CA LEU A 579 21.63 16.69 -4.36
C LEU A 579 22.76 15.79 -4.85
N LEU A 580 22.47 14.78 -5.69
CA LEU A 580 23.48 13.90 -6.28
C LEU A 580 24.42 14.66 -7.21
N GLU A 581 23.88 15.53 -8.05
CA GLU A 581 24.65 16.30 -9.02
C GLU A 581 25.51 17.38 -8.36
N ALA A 582 25.01 17.99 -7.27
CA ALA A 582 25.74 18.97 -6.48
C ALA A 582 26.72 18.34 -5.46
N ALA A 583 26.64 17.03 -5.22
CA ALA A 583 27.44 16.36 -4.21
C ALA A 583 28.95 16.46 -4.50
N PRO A 584 29.79 16.73 -3.48
CA PRO A 584 31.23 16.57 -3.62
C PRO A 584 31.58 15.12 -3.99
N LYS A 585 32.46 14.96 -4.99
CA LYS A 585 32.95 13.65 -5.43
C LYS A 585 34.35 13.37 -4.83
N PRO A 586 34.65 12.14 -4.40
CA PRO A 586 33.74 10.98 -4.36
C PRO A 586 32.66 11.12 -3.27
N ILE A 587 31.46 10.61 -3.55
CA ILE A 587 30.31 10.60 -2.65
C ILE A 587 30.59 9.59 -1.52
N ASN A 588 30.38 10.01 -0.28
CA ASN A 588 30.61 9.19 0.91
C ASN A 588 29.34 9.06 1.77
N LEU A 589 29.38 8.18 2.76
CA LEU A 589 28.26 7.93 3.67
C LEU A 589 27.80 9.19 4.45
N THR A 590 28.68 10.16 4.72
CA THR A 590 28.28 11.41 5.39
C THR A 590 27.42 12.27 4.46
N THR A 591 27.74 12.31 3.17
CA THR A 591 26.90 12.97 2.16
C THR A 591 25.55 12.28 2.05
N ILE A 592 25.52 10.96 1.96
CA ILE A 592 24.27 10.18 1.86
C ILE A 592 23.35 10.43 3.06
N LYS A 593 23.88 10.40 4.28
CA LYS A 593 23.09 10.68 5.49
C LYS A 593 22.49 12.08 5.50
N LYS A 594 23.19 13.07 4.95
CA LYS A 594 22.66 14.44 4.79
C LYS A 594 21.55 14.49 3.75
N MET A 595 21.70 13.76 2.64
CA MET A 595 20.67 13.68 1.61
C MET A 595 19.39 13.02 2.15
N GLN A 596 19.52 11.93 2.92
CA GLN A 596 18.38 11.25 3.52
C GLN A 596 17.62 12.13 4.53
N GLY A 597 18.31 13.07 5.18
CA GLY A 597 17.70 14.05 6.08
C GLY A 597 17.32 15.39 5.45
N ASP A 598 17.40 15.54 4.12
CA ASP A 598 17.04 16.79 3.44
C ASP A 598 15.52 17.02 3.49
N ASN A 599 15.13 18.24 3.84
CA ASN A 599 13.73 18.64 4.07
C ASN A 599 13.39 19.93 3.30
N TYR A 600 13.96 20.06 2.09
CA TYR A 600 13.83 21.26 1.25
C TYR A 600 12.49 21.27 0.51
N ASP A 601 11.77 22.39 0.54
CA ASP A 601 10.52 22.52 -0.21
C ASP A 601 10.75 23.22 -1.56
N LEU A 602 10.80 22.42 -2.64
CA LEU A 602 10.93 22.93 -4.01
C LEU A 602 9.80 23.88 -4.43
N LEU A 603 8.59 23.71 -3.90
CA LEU A 603 7.51 24.65 -4.24
C LEU A 603 7.70 25.99 -3.53
N ALA A 604 8.27 25.99 -2.32
CA ALA A 604 8.55 27.24 -1.61
C ALA A 604 9.53 28.12 -2.39
N GLU A 605 10.51 27.51 -3.06
CA GLU A 605 11.44 28.23 -3.94
C GLU A 605 10.72 28.97 -5.08
N VAL A 606 9.63 28.42 -5.59
CA VAL A 606 8.80 29.05 -6.63
C VAL A 606 7.86 30.12 -6.03
N LEU A 607 7.21 29.80 -4.91
CA LEU A 607 6.09 30.60 -4.40
C LEU A 607 6.51 31.75 -3.49
N VAL A 608 7.57 31.58 -2.68
CA VAL A 608 8.04 32.62 -1.76
C VAL A 608 8.47 33.89 -2.49
N PRO A 609 9.21 33.85 -3.62
CA PRO A 609 9.51 35.05 -4.41
C PRO A 609 8.26 35.84 -4.80
N GLU A 610 7.19 35.16 -5.21
CA GLU A 610 5.91 35.81 -5.54
C GLU A 610 5.27 36.48 -4.32
N ILE A 611 5.25 35.78 -3.17
CA ILE A 611 4.76 36.36 -1.90
C ILE A 611 5.55 37.61 -1.54
N LEU A 612 6.89 37.61 -1.70
CA LEU A 612 7.76 38.73 -1.36
C LEU A 612 7.58 39.95 -2.28
N ASN A 613 7.00 39.77 -3.48
CA ASN A 613 6.69 40.83 -4.42
C ASN A 613 5.34 41.52 -4.13
N LEU A 614 4.48 40.92 -3.29
CA LEU A 614 3.20 41.50 -2.90
C LEU A 614 3.38 42.73 -1.99
N GLN A 615 2.46 43.69 -2.10
CA GLN A 615 2.42 44.87 -1.24
C GLN A 615 1.30 44.76 -0.22
N PHE A 616 1.67 44.64 1.06
CA PHE A 616 0.72 44.63 2.16
C PHE A 616 0.68 46.00 2.85
N LEU A 617 -0.50 46.49 3.20
CA LEU A 617 -0.68 47.68 4.05
C LEU A 617 -0.76 47.33 5.54
N ASP A 618 -1.10 46.08 5.85
CA ASP A 618 -1.21 45.55 7.20
C ASP A 618 0.21 45.25 7.77
N PRO A 619 0.58 45.85 8.92
CA PRO A 619 1.89 45.61 9.54
C PRO A 619 2.15 44.15 9.91
N ASP A 620 1.13 43.39 10.30
CA ASP A 620 1.28 41.98 10.69
C ASP A 620 1.59 41.11 9.46
N LEU A 621 0.97 41.40 8.32
CA LEU A 621 1.28 40.74 7.05
C LEU A 621 2.67 41.13 6.52
N GLN A 622 3.09 42.38 6.69
CA GLN A 622 4.46 42.79 6.37
C GLN A 622 5.49 42.04 7.23
N ASN A 623 5.25 41.92 8.54
CA ASN A 623 6.13 41.16 9.44
C ASN A 623 6.20 39.67 9.05
N ALA A 624 5.06 39.07 8.68
CA ALA A 624 5.02 37.69 8.20
C ALA A 624 5.78 37.52 6.87
N GLN A 625 5.60 38.45 5.92
CA GLN A 625 6.36 38.46 4.66
C GLN A 625 7.87 38.62 4.91
N ASP A 626 8.26 39.52 5.82
CA ASP A 626 9.67 39.77 6.16
C ASP A 626 10.36 38.55 6.77
N LEU A 627 9.62 37.73 7.54
CA LEU A 627 10.12 36.47 8.08
C LEU A 627 10.61 35.53 6.97
N LEU A 628 9.89 35.46 5.85
CA LEU A 628 10.22 34.60 4.71
C LEU A 628 11.47 35.04 3.93
N ARG A 629 11.90 36.31 4.01
CA ARG A 629 13.04 36.84 3.23
C ARG A 629 14.37 36.14 3.48
N THR A 630 14.52 35.54 4.66
CA THR A 630 15.76 34.88 5.10
C THR A 630 15.66 33.36 5.08
N TRP A 631 14.52 32.81 4.64
CA TRP A 631 14.33 31.38 4.61
C TRP A 631 15.19 30.75 3.51
N ASN A 632 15.83 29.65 3.84
CA ASN A 632 16.59 28.79 2.92
C ASN A 632 15.73 27.63 2.37
N TYR A 633 14.40 27.72 2.52
CA TYR A 633 13.42 26.71 2.11
C TYR A 633 13.53 25.34 2.81
N GLN A 634 14.36 25.23 3.85
CA GLN A 634 14.46 24.02 4.67
C GLN A 634 13.43 24.02 5.80
N ALA A 635 12.75 22.89 5.98
CA ALA A 635 11.79 22.67 7.06
C ALA A 635 12.47 22.20 8.36
N ASP A 636 13.55 22.87 8.76
CA ASP A 636 14.32 22.55 9.97
C ASP A 636 13.47 22.67 11.23
N MET A 637 13.81 21.88 12.27
CA MET A 637 13.09 21.82 13.56
C MET A 637 12.82 23.20 14.20
N ASN A 638 13.67 24.19 13.95
CA ASN A 638 13.56 25.55 14.51
C ASN A 638 13.15 26.62 13.49
N SER A 639 12.67 26.22 12.30
CA SER A 639 12.32 27.14 11.22
C SER A 639 10.91 27.73 11.40
N ALA A 640 10.83 28.94 11.97
CA ALA A 640 9.58 29.69 12.06
C ALA A 640 9.03 30.04 10.66
N GLN A 641 9.93 30.26 9.70
CA GLN A 641 9.63 30.50 8.29
C GLN A 641 8.87 29.31 7.68
N ALA A 642 9.36 28.09 7.91
CA ALA A 642 8.70 26.89 7.41
C ALA A 642 7.32 26.70 8.06
N ALA A 643 7.19 26.91 9.37
CA ALA A 643 5.89 26.82 10.05
C ALA A 643 4.86 27.82 9.48
N LEU A 644 5.30 29.06 9.22
CA LEU A 644 4.47 30.08 8.56
C LEU A 644 4.09 29.65 7.14
N TYR A 645 5.07 29.23 6.33
CA TYR A 645 4.85 28.82 4.95
C TYR A 645 3.91 27.62 4.83
N MET A 646 4.08 26.59 5.67
CA MET A 646 3.21 25.41 5.64
C MET A 646 1.77 25.74 6.03
N THR A 647 1.57 26.67 6.97
CA THR A 647 0.24 27.19 7.29
C THR A 647 -0.33 27.97 6.10
N PHE A 648 0.46 28.83 5.48
CA PHE A 648 0.05 29.57 4.28
C PHE A 648 -0.31 28.61 3.15
N TRP A 649 0.50 27.59 2.90
CA TRP A 649 0.31 26.59 1.84
C TRP A 649 -1.02 25.84 1.98
N GLN A 650 -1.32 25.35 3.19
CA GLN A 650 -2.61 24.69 3.47
C GLN A 650 -3.79 25.62 3.18
N ASN A 651 -3.71 26.88 3.61
CA ASN A 651 -4.77 27.85 3.37
C ASN A 651 -4.85 28.31 1.92
N LEU A 652 -3.73 28.39 1.20
CA LEU A 652 -3.70 28.74 -0.22
C LEU A 652 -4.46 27.71 -1.04
N ILE A 653 -4.20 26.42 -0.81
CA ILE A 653 -4.89 25.34 -1.52
C ILE A 653 -6.39 25.37 -1.24
N ASN A 654 -6.77 25.53 0.02
CA ASN A 654 -8.18 25.62 0.38
C ASN A 654 -8.85 26.84 -0.28
N ASN A 655 -8.23 28.03 -0.20
CA ASN A 655 -8.86 29.25 -0.70
C ASN A 655 -8.82 29.40 -2.23
N ALA A 656 -7.81 28.87 -2.91
CA ALA A 656 -7.71 28.98 -4.37
C ALA A 656 -8.50 27.86 -5.08
N ILE A 657 -8.51 26.65 -4.53
CA ILE A 657 -9.02 25.49 -5.28
C ILE A 657 -10.32 24.93 -4.69
N GLN A 658 -10.49 24.89 -3.37
CA GLN A 658 -11.63 24.19 -2.74
C GLN A 658 -12.99 24.81 -3.09
N ASP A 659 -13.06 26.14 -3.25
CA ASP A 659 -14.33 26.85 -3.55
C ASP A 659 -14.98 26.39 -4.87
N ASN A 660 -14.19 25.80 -5.77
CA ASN A 660 -14.65 25.29 -7.05
C ASN A 660 -14.90 23.78 -7.04
N LEU A 661 -14.69 23.10 -5.91
CA LEU A 661 -14.83 21.65 -5.75
C LEU A 661 -16.02 21.28 -4.85
N PRO A 662 -16.59 20.07 -4.97
CA PRO A 662 -17.55 19.56 -4.00
C PRO A 662 -17.00 19.55 -2.56
N ASP A 663 -17.86 19.82 -1.58
CA ASP A 663 -17.49 19.90 -0.15
C ASP A 663 -16.84 18.61 0.38
N ASP A 664 -17.18 17.46 -0.20
CA ASP A 664 -16.69 16.13 0.18
C ASP A 664 -15.42 15.72 -0.57
N TYR A 665 -14.88 16.58 -1.45
CA TYR A 665 -13.66 16.31 -2.21
C TYR A 665 -12.54 17.29 -1.82
N HIS A 666 -11.40 16.75 -1.40
CA HIS A 666 -10.22 17.54 -1.03
C HIS A 666 -8.99 17.07 -1.80
N ILE A 667 -8.32 17.98 -2.52
CA ILE A 667 -7.10 17.66 -3.26
C ILE A 667 -5.93 17.29 -2.33
N GLY A 668 -5.93 17.81 -1.11
CA GLY A 668 -4.82 17.70 -0.17
C GLY A 668 -3.65 18.61 -0.53
N VAL A 669 -2.50 18.40 0.12
CA VAL A 669 -1.30 19.26 0.00
C VAL A 669 -0.11 18.57 -0.69
N GLY A 670 -0.35 17.41 -1.30
CA GLY A 670 0.67 16.56 -1.91
C GLY A 670 1.19 17.05 -3.27
N SER A 671 1.92 16.19 -3.98
CA SER A 671 2.58 16.56 -5.26
C SER A 671 1.61 17.12 -6.32
N ARG A 672 0.37 16.61 -6.38
CA ARG A 672 -0.71 17.13 -7.24
C ARG A 672 -1.01 18.60 -6.98
N ALA A 673 -1.23 18.96 -5.72
CA ALA A 673 -1.46 20.35 -5.31
C ALA A 673 -0.24 21.24 -5.65
N LYS A 674 0.98 20.73 -5.42
CA LYS A 674 2.21 21.47 -5.76
C LYS A 674 2.29 21.78 -7.26
N GLU A 675 1.97 20.82 -8.11
CA GLU A 675 1.99 21.03 -9.56
C GLU A 675 0.89 21.98 -10.03
N ILE A 676 -0.33 21.86 -9.50
CA ILE A 676 -1.42 22.80 -9.81
C ILE A 676 -0.98 24.23 -9.51
N VAL A 677 -0.44 24.48 -8.32
CA VAL A 677 -0.01 25.84 -7.94
C VAL A 677 1.19 26.30 -8.76
N ARG A 678 2.14 25.42 -9.10
CA ARG A 678 3.24 25.75 -10.01
C ARG A 678 2.73 26.24 -11.37
N GLN A 679 1.69 25.60 -11.91
CA GLN A 679 1.03 26.03 -13.14
C GLN A 679 0.28 27.36 -12.97
N LEU A 680 -0.47 27.52 -11.86
CA LEU A 680 -1.19 28.76 -11.56
C LEU A 680 -0.27 29.98 -11.43
N VAL A 681 0.90 29.83 -10.80
CA VAL A 681 1.90 30.90 -10.72
C VAL A 681 2.36 31.35 -12.12
N SER A 682 2.46 30.43 -13.08
CA SER A 682 2.79 30.76 -14.47
C SER A 682 1.61 31.32 -15.28
N GLN A 683 0.39 31.25 -14.74
CA GLN A 683 -0.87 31.64 -15.40
C GLN A 683 -1.72 32.52 -14.44
N PRO A 684 -1.33 33.77 -14.19
CA PRO A 684 -2.00 34.63 -13.20
C PRO A 684 -3.47 34.97 -13.53
N ASP A 685 -3.89 34.81 -14.79
CA ASP A 685 -5.27 35.02 -15.24
C ASP A 685 -6.12 33.72 -15.29
N ASN A 686 -5.59 32.61 -14.76
CA ASN A 686 -6.29 31.33 -14.74
C ASN A 686 -7.52 31.40 -13.81
N PRO A 687 -8.71 30.90 -14.21
CA PRO A 687 -9.95 31.01 -13.43
C PRO A 687 -9.96 30.23 -12.10
N TRP A 688 -8.91 29.46 -11.81
CA TRP A 688 -8.69 28.82 -10.52
C TRP A 688 -7.97 29.72 -9.49
N TRP A 689 -7.53 30.93 -9.86
CA TRP A 689 -7.19 32.00 -8.91
C TRP A 689 -8.43 32.79 -8.51
#